data_AF-A0A396BB01-F1
#
_entry.id   AF-A0A396BB01-F1
#
_cell.length_a   1.000
_cell.length_b   1.000
_cell.length_c   1.000
_cell.angle_alpha   90.00
_cell.angle_beta   90.00
_cell.angle_gamma   90.00
#
_symmetry.space_group_name_H-M   'P 1'
#
loop_
_entity.id
_entity.type
_entity.pdbx_description
1 polymer ?
#
loop_
_entity_poly.entity_id
_entity_poly.type
_entity_poly.pdbx_seq_one_letter_code
_entity_poly.pdbx_strand_id
1 'polypeptide(L)'
;MNYKLLLFGFLSLGFARISAQTFPLQVKEEKLTYVTDERGNRILDYSSCGYRNSEYPIPDVANAVFVSWKPGDNSSRIQRAIDYVSSLALDKNGFRGAVLLDKGTFELNESLRISVSGVVLRGSDREQTVLLKKGVDRGALLYIEGRNDLAVTDTLDVLTSYVPVNTCTFQVTNNVQLVSGERVRIVRPSTKEWIASVGCDIFGGGISALGWKEGEMDLVWDRSVSKADGNQLTLDAPLTMALDNKWGTVKVLRYSWPGRIAEAGLENLTLASDYDKKYPKDEDHCWTGVSIENAENCWVRRVNFKHFAGSAVIVQRTGSKTTVEDCVSTEPVSEIGGMRRSTFYTMGQQTLFQRCYSKQGIHDFSAGFCAAGPNAFVQCDSEESLGFSGSIDSWACGLLFDVVNIDGHDLVFKNLGQDKNGAGWNTGNSLFWQCTAAGIECYSPARDAVNRAYGCWAQFSGDGQWAESNNHVHPRSLFYAQLAARLNKDCSDQARILPRATNATSSPTVEAAMEMAKEAYTPRLTMQKWIEEAPYTASVSSGKLKSLEDLKFKTPIYKEKEDHLFAIINGRMQVDGRLLVGGRQEVPWWNGKLRTSFLSKAKPHVTRFVPGREGLGLTDRIDSTVNYMVKNQILVLDHNYGLWYERRRDDHERVRRRDGDVWGPFYEQPFARSGEGTAWEGLSKYDLNRPNAWYWNRLKQFAEKGAEKGLLLFHENYFQHNILEAGAHWVDCPWRSANNINQTDMPEPVPFAGDKRIFVADMFYDISHPVRREFHRKYIRQCLDNFADDANVVQLISAEFTGPLHFVQFWLDVIGEWEKETGKKATVALSATKDVQDAILNDTQRAKLVDIIDIRYWHYKVDGLYAPEGGKNLAPRQHARKMKVGKVTFDEAYRAVSEYRKKFPEKAVTYYAQNYPDMAWAVFMASGSCPVVPVADESFLTDAAAMDMEDTGTNKYQKLVKSGIGSIIYSHSATDIPVHLSPGKYILKSVDPKTGAITVIAKRLNIKDIYMLKAEENKDCIYWFHRI
;
A
#
# COMPACT_ATOMS: atom_id res chain seq x y z
N MET A 1 -77.40 29.55 49.97
CA MET A 1 -76.83 30.48 48.96
C MET A 1 -75.66 29.78 48.31
N ASN A 2 -75.87 29.05 47.20
CA ASN A 2 -75.80 29.52 45.80
C ASN A 2 -74.38 29.84 45.29
N TYR A 3 -73.75 28.81 44.69
CA TYR A 3 -73.17 28.76 43.33
C TYR A 3 -72.32 29.94 42.81
N LYS A 4 -71.02 29.69 42.53
CA LYS A 4 -70.49 29.37 41.17
C LYS A 4 -68.96 29.32 41.18
N LEU A 5 -68.42 28.16 40.81
CA LEU A 5 -67.03 27.93 40.43
C LEU A 5 -66.83 28.48 39.02
N LEU A 6 -65.86 29.37 38.82
CA LEU A 6 -65.45 29.88 37.50
C LEU A 6 -63.96 29.56 37.33
N LEU A 7 -63.68 28.48 36.60
CA LEU A 7 -62.36 28.15 36.08
C LEU A 7 -61.98 29.19 35.01
N PHE A 8 -60.92 29.96 35.25
CA PHE A 8 -60.22 30.68 34.19
C PHE A 8 -58.89 29.97 33.93
N GLY A 9 -58.80 29.29 32.79
CA GLY A 9 -57.56 28.75 32.26
C GLY A 9 -56.67 29.87 31.76
N PHE A 10 -55.49 30.01 32.35
CA PHE A 10 -54.39 30.78 31.76
C PHE A 10 -53.69 29.90 30.71
N LEU A 11 -53.98 30.14 29.43
CA LEU A 11 -53.11 29.69 28.34
C LEU A 11 -51.80 30.49 28.42
N SER A 12 -50.71 29.83 28.78
CA SER A 12 -49.36 30.33 28.56
C SER A 12 -49.02 30.14 27.07
N LEU A 13 -49.04 31.24 26.32
CA LEU A 13 -48.42 31.32 24.99
C LEU A 13 -46.91 31.17 25.15
N GLY A 14 -46.42 29.93 25.05
CA GLY A 14 -45.00 29.66 24.84
C GLY A 14 -44.59 30.24 23.50
N PHE A 15 -43.79 31.32 23.51
CA PHE A 15 -43.08 31.78 22.33
C PHE A 15 -42.08 30.71 21.91
N ALA A 16 -42.48 29.83 20.99
CA ALA A 16 -41.53 29.11 20.17
C ALA A 16 -40.75 30.14 19.35
N ARG A 17 -39.51 30.44 19.77
CA ARG A 17 -38.55 31.12 18.89
C ARG A 17 -38.23 30.17 17.73
N ILE A 18 -39.04 30.21 16.68
CA ILE A 18 -38.67 29.71 15.37
C ILE A 18 -37.58 30.67 14.87
N SER A 19 -36.32 30.36 15.16
CA SER A 19 -35.21 30.99 14.45
C SER A 19 -35.19 30.34 13.06
N ALA A 20 -35.80 31.01 12.08
CA ALA A 20 -35.59 30.65 10.68
C ALA A 20 -34.11 30.91 10.38
N GLN A 21 -33.29 29.86 10.42
CA GLN A 21 -31.89 29.96 10.06
C GLN A 21 -31.81 30.36 8.60
N THR A 22 -31.30 31.56 8.31
CA THR A 22 -31.06 31.98 6.93
C THR A 22 -29.87 31.18 6.41
N PHE A 23 -30.05 30.45 5.30
CA PHE A 23 -28.96 29.70 4.69
C PHE A 23 -27.84 30.66 4.25
N PRO A 24 -26.54 30.33 4.42
CA PRO A 24 -25.43 31.26 4.22
C PRO A 24 -25.08 31.54 2.74
N LEU A 25 -25.98 31.19 1.84
CA LEU A 25 -25.96 31.52 0.43
C LEU A 25 -27.37 31.92 0.02
N GLN A 26 -27.51 33.08 -0.61
CA GLN A 26 -28.77 33.54 -1.19
C GLN A 26 -28.61 33.59 -2.70
N VAL A 27 -29.61 33.08 -3.41
CA VAL A 27 -29.70 33.21 -4.87
C VAL A 27 -30.79 34.24 -5.16
N LYS A 28 -30.41 35.36 -5.77
CA LYS A 28 -31.34 36.38 -6.27
C LYS A 28 -30.93 36.75 -7.69
N GLU A 29 -31.90 36.73 -8.62
CA GLU A 29 -31.66 37.09 -10.03
C GLU A 29 -30.44 36.36 -10.63
N GLU A 30 -30.32 35.05 -10.36
CA GLU A 30 -29.20 34.18 -10.80
C GLU A 30 -27.81 34.57 -10.27
N LYS A 31 -27.72 35.53 -9.34
CA LYS A 31 -26.47 35.90 -8.67
C LYS A 31 -26.38 35.26 -7.29
N LEU A 32 -25.19 34.70 -7.00
CA LEU A 32 -24.83 34.15 -5.70
C LEU A 32 -24.41 35.26 -4.75
N THR A 33 -25.13 35.41 -3.64
CA THR A 33 -24.74 36.30 -2.53
C THR A 33 -24.37 35.45 -1.32
N TYR A 34 -23.17 35.68 -0.77
CA TYR A 34 -22.63 34.90 0.34
C TYR A 34 -22.81 35.64 1.65
N VAL A 35 -23.23 34.93 2.69
CA VAL A 35 -23.27 35.45 4.06
C VAL A 35 -22.05 34.92 4.82
N THR A 36 -21.29 35.82 5.42
CA THR A 36 -20.19 35.47 6.32
C THR A 36 -20.71 35.32 7.75
N ASP A 37 -20.15 34.40 8.52
CA ASP A 37 -20.38 34.34 9.96
C ASP A 37 -19.63 35.46 10.72
N GLU A 38 -19.79 35.50 12.05
CA GLU A 38 -19.19 36.51 12.93
C GLU A 38 -17.64 36.53 12.89
N ARG A 39 -17.00 35.44 12.45
CA ARG A 39 -15.55 35.34 12.31
C ARG A 39 -15.09 35.48 10.85
N GLY A 40 -16.00 35.77 9.93
CA GLY A 40 -15.72 35.96 8.50
C GLY A 40 -15.72 34.67 7.67
N ASN A 41 -16.09 33.52 8.22
CA ASN A 41 -16.16 32.28 7.44
C ASN A 41 -17.34 32.33 6.48
N ARG A 42 -17.18 31.76 5.28
CA ARG A 42 -18.27 31.63 4.30
C ARG A 42 -18.23 30.27 3.60
N ILE A 43 -19.30 29.95 2.85
CA ILE A 43 -19.33 28.78 1.97
C ILE A 43 -18.13 28.83 1.01
N LEU A 44 -17.50 27.67 0.80
CA LEU A 44 -16.36 27.54 -0.08
C LEU A 44 -16.73 27.84 -1.55
N ASP A 45 -15.78 28.45 -2.25
CA ASP A 45 -15.74 28.50 -3.70
C ASP A 45 -15.04 27.23 -4.21
N TYR A 46 -15.81 26.36 -4.85
CA TYR A 46 -15.35 25.10 -5.39
C TYR A 46 -14.91 25.22 -6.85
N SER A 47 -15.13 26.37 -7.51
CA SER A 47 -14.93 26.55 -8.95
C SER A 47 -13.48 26.45 -9.44
N SER A 48 -12.52 26.30 -8.53
CA SER A 48 -11.11 26.03 -8.83
C SER A 48 -10.76 24.54 -8.91
N CYS A 49 -11.73 23.63 -8.80
CA CYS A 49 -11.51 22.19 -9.00
C CYS A 49 -11.42 21.86 -10.49
N GLY A 50 -10.60 20.87 -10.84
CA GLY A 50 -10.47 20.35 -12.20
C GLY A 50 -9.25 20.86 -12.97
N TYR A 51 -9.09 20.34 -14.18
CA TYR A 51 -8.06 20.69 -15.16
C TYR A 51 -7.89 22.21 -15.26
N ARG A 52 -6.67 22.70 -14.99
CA ARG A 52 -6.34 24.14 -14.96
C ARG A 52 -7.39 25.00 -14.24
N ASN A 53 -7.79 24.55 -13.06
CA ASN A 53 -8.80 25.21 -12.23
C ASN A 53 -10.15 25.40 -12.96
N SER A 54 -10.51 24.54 -13.91
CA SER A 54 -11.72 24.70 -14.77
C SER A 54 -11.79 26.00 -15.60
N GLU A 55 -10.69 26.74 -15.74
CA GLU A 55 -10.64 27.97 -16.55
C GLU A 55 -10.72 27.68 -18.05
N TYR A 56 -10.17 26.53 -18.44
CA TYR A 56 -10.06 26.05 -19.81
C TYR A 56 -10.72 24.68 -19.94
N PRO A 57 -11.34 24.37 -21.10
CA PRO A 57 -11.76 23.00 -21.39
C PRO A 57 -10.55 22.08 -21.51
N ILE A 58 -10.77 20.77 -21.35
CA ILE A 58 -9.75 19.76 -21.66
C ILE A 58 -9.37 19.88 -23.15
N PRO A 59 -8.07 19.99 -23.49
CA PRO A 59 -7.63 20.31 -24.84
C PRO A 59 -7.67 19.12 -25.80
N ASP A 60 -7.86 19.40 -27.08
CA ASP A 60 -7.75 18.42 -28.15
C ASP A 60 -6.30 18.33 -28.64
N VAL A 61 -5.51 17.49 -27.97
CA VAL A 61 -4.10 17.29 -28.29
C VAL A 61 -3.93 16.59 -29.64
N ALA A 62 -3.01 17.07 -30.49
CA ALA A 62 -2.74 16.44 -31.78
C ALA A 62 -2.14 15.04 -31.64
N ASN A 63 -2.56 14.10 -32.48
CA ASN A 63 -1.98 12.76 -32.52
C ASN A 63 -0.55 12.80 -33.08
N ALA A 64 0.38 12.09 -32.44
CA ALA A 64 1.78 12.03 -32.84
C ALA A 64 2.18 10.68 -33.44
N VAL A 65 1.52 9.59 -33.01
CA VAL A 65 1.79 8.22 -33.45
C VAL A 65 0.51 7.40 -33.42
N PHE A 66 0.40 6.44 -34.34
CA PHE A 66 -0.68 5.46 -34.38
C PHE A 66 -0.18 4.06 -34.01
N VAL A 67 -0.96 3.32 -33.22
CA VAL A 67 -0.67 1.93 -32.85
C VAL A 67 -1.79 1.05 -33.36
N SER A 68 -1.50 0.25 -34.39
CA SER A 68 -2.42 -0.74 -34.91
C SER A 68 -2.65 -1.86 -33.87
N TRP A 69 -3.87 -2.36 -33.80
CA TRP A 69 -4.18 -3.56 -33.02
C TRP A 69 -3.46 -4.79 -33.58
N LYS A 70 -2.97 -5.65 -32.69
CA LYS A 70 -2.40 -6.97 -33.02
C LYS A 70 -2.83 -8.00 -31.99
N PRO A 71 -3.00 -9.28 -32.37
CA PRO A 71 -3.25 -10.34 -31.41
C PRO A 71 -2.06 -10.54 -30.45
N GLY A 72 -2.35 -11.02 -29.24
CA GLY A 72 -1.36 -11.24 -28.19
C GLY A 72 -1.06 -10.00 -27.35
N ASP A 73 0.03 -10.06 -26.58
CA ASP A 73 0.42 -9.01 -25.65
C ASP A 73 0.92 -7.74 -26.36
N ASN A 74 0.28 -6.62 -26.07
CA ASN A 74 0.58 -5.30 -26.62
C ASN A 74 1.24 -4.36 -25.61
N SER A 75 1.54 -4.82 -24.38
CA SER A 75 2.09 -3.97 -23.30
C SER A 75 3.32 -3.18 -23.76
N SER A 76 4.34 -3.88 -24.26
CA SER A 76 5.58 -3.25 -24.76
C SER A 76 5.36 -2.40 -26.01
N ARG A 77 4.40 -2.74 -26.87
CA ARG A 77 4.08 -1.96 -28.07
C ARG A 77 3.53 -0.59 -27.70
N ILE A 78 2.54 -0.57 -26.81
CA ILE A 78 1.90 0.66 -26.36
C ILE A 78 2.87 1.47 -25.49
N GLN A 79 3.61 0.84 -24.58
CA GLN A 79 4.60 1.54 -23.76
C GLN A 79 5.67 2.22 -24.63
N ARG A 80 6.20 1.55 -25.67
CA ARG A 80 7.14 2.20 -26.61
C ARG A 80 6.53 3.39 -27.36
N ALA A 81 5.24 3.34 -27.68
CA ALA A 81 4.56 4.47 -28.30
C ALA A 81 4.47 5.66 -27.33
N ILE A 82 4.15 5.40 -26.06
CA ILE A 82 4.18 6.38 -24.98
C ILE A 82 5.59 6.95 -24.81
N ASP A 83 6.62 6.10 -24.78
CA ASP A 83 8.02 6.51 -24.64
C ASP A 83 8.50 7.34 -25.83
N TYR A 84 8.07 7.00 -27.06
CA TYR A 84 8.35 7.81 -28.24
C TYR A 84 7.75 9.20 -28.10
N VAL A 85 6.46 9.31 -27.78
CA VAL A 85 5.81 10.62 -27.59
C VAL A 85 6.46 11.38 -26.44
N SER A 86 6.84 10.69 -25.37
CA SER A 86 7.59 11.23 -24.23
C SER A 86 8.93 11.85 -24.64
N SER A 87 9.54 11.39 -25.73
CA SER A 87 10.81 11.92 -26.26
C SER A 87 10.65 13.17 -27.15
N LEU A 88 9.45 13.46 -27.65
CA LEU A 88 9.21 14.61 -28.54
C LEU A 88 9.27 15.93 -27.77
N ALA A 89 9.68 17.02 -28.41
CA ALA A 89 9.68 18.34 -27.76
C ALA A 89 8.27 18.76 -27.35
N LEU A 90 8.16 19.49 -26.24
CA LEU A 90 6.90 20.14 -25.84
C LEU A 90 6.58 21.24 -26.86
N ASP A 91 5.30 21.33 -27.24
CA ASP A 91 4.77 22.46 -27.97
C ASP A 91 4.57 23.68 -27.06
N LYS A 92 4.11 24.79 -27.66
CA LYS A 92 3.85 26.06 -26.94
C LYS A 92 2.79 25.95 -25.85
N ASN A 93 1.96 24.91 -25.86
CA ASN A 93 0.87 24.68 -24.92
C ASN A 93 1.25 23.66 -23.83
N GLY A 94 2.43 23.04 -23.92
CA GLY A 94 2.92 22.05 -22.97
C GLY A 94 2.62 20.60 -23.37
N PHE A 95 2.34 20.31 -24.64
CA PHE A 95 2.04 18.96 -25.13
C PHE A 95 3.13 18.42 -26.05
N ARG A 96 3.40 17.13 -25.93
CA ARG A 96 4.25 16.36 -26.85
C ARG A 96 3.42 15.66 -27.93
N GLY A 97 2.19 15.29 -27.59
CA GLY A 97 1.22 14.70 -28.51
C GLY A 97 0.40 13.56 -27.88
N ALA A 98 -0.50 13.00 -28.69
CA ALA A 98 -1.30 11.84 -28.31
C ALA A 98 -0.82 10.56 -29.03
N VAL A 99 -0.81 9.44 -28.30
CA VAL A 99 -0.74 8.09 -28.85
C VAL A 99 -2.15 7.66 -29.22
N LEU A 100 -2.43 7.50 -30.52
CA LEU A 100 -3.72 7.02 -31.01
C LEU A 100 -3.69 5.49 -31.16
N LEU A 101 -4.56 4.80 -30.44
CA LEU A 101 -4.76 3.37 -30.54
C LEU A 101 -5.88 3.05 -31.53
N ASP A 102 -5.66 2.05 -32.37
CA ASP A 102 -6.66 1.52 -33.30
C ASP A 102 -7.86 0.88 -32.57
N LYS A 103 -8.90 0.53 -33.32
CA LYS A 103 -9.98 -0.34 -32.84
C LYS A 103 -9.44 -1.77 -32.66
N GLY A 104 -9.84 -2.42 -31.58
CA GLY A 104 -9.47 -3.78 -31.21
C GLY A 104 -9.30 -3.95 -29.70
N THR A 105 -9.14 -5.21 -29.27
CA THR A 105 -8.86 -5.58 -27.88
C THR A 105 -7.37 -5.82 -27.68
N PHE A 106 -6.66 -4.85 -27.14
CA PHE A 106 -5.24 -4.94 -26.80
C PHE A 106 -5.09 -5.67 -25.47
N GLU A 107 -4.59 -6.89 -25.51
CA GLU A 107 -4.24 -7.63 -24.29
C GLU A 107 -2.96 -7.04 -23.68
N LEU A 108 -2.97 -6.85 -22.36
CA LEU A 108 -1.84 -6.29 -21.61
C LEU A 108 -1.46 -7.25 -20.48
N ASN A 109 -0.25 -7.80 -20.52
CA ASN A 109 0.30 -8.54 -19.37
C ASN A 109 0.93 -7.58 -18.34
N GLU A 110 1.40 -6.41 -18.76
CA GLU A 110 2.02 -5.40 -17.90
C GLU A 110 1.17 -4.12 -17.85
N SER A 111 1.38 -3.32 -16.81
CA SER A 111 0.75 -2.00 -16.68
C SER A 111 1.46 -0.97 -17.56
N LEU A 112 0.72 0.04 -18.01
CA LEU A 112 1.25 1.17 -18.78
C LEU A 112 1.59 2.34 -17.86
N ARG A 113 2.60 3.14 -18.23
CA ARG A 113 3.02 4.33 -17.47
C ARG A 113 3.22 5.54 -18.37
N ILE A 114 2.59 6.65 -17.99
CA ILE A 114 2.90 8.00 -18.47
C ILE A 114 3.68 8.70 -17.35
N SER A 115 4.98 8.93 -17.58
CA SER A 115 5.90 9.45 -16.55
C SER A 115 6.57 10.79 -16.91
N VAL A 116 6.11 11.45 -17.97
CA VAL A 116 6.53 12.81 -18.33
C VAL A 116 5.33 13.66 -18.74
N SER A 117 5.48 14.98 -18.64
CA SER A 117 4.43 15.92 -19.02
C SER A 117 4.10 15.91 -20.51
N GLY A 118 2.85 16.26 -20.84
CA GLY A 118 2.41 16.55 -22.20
C GLY A 118 2.00 15.33 -23.04
N VAL A 119 1.74 14.18 -22.44
CA VAL A 119 1.46 12.91 -23.15
C VAL A 119 0.03 12.46 -22.92
N VAL A 120 -0.65 12.11 -24.01
CA VAL A 120 -2.04 11.63 -23.98
C VAL A 120 -2.13 10.23 -24.58
N LEU A 121 -2.87 9.33 -23.95
CA LEU A 121 -3.27 8.03 -24.53
C LEU A 121 -4.72 8.10 -24.98
N ARG A 122 -4.98 7.85 -26.26
CA ARG A 122 -6.28 8.03 -26.91
C ARG A 122 -6.70 6.78 -27.67
N GLY A 123 -7.94 6.35 -27.52
CA GLY A 123 -8.55 5.36 -28.41
C GLY A 123 -9.19 5.99 -29.65
N SER A 124 -9.26 5.23 -30.73
CA SER A 124 -10.02 5.63 -31.93
C SER A 124 -11.52 5.57 -31.71
N ASP A 125 -11.97 4.84 -30.70
CA ASP A 125 -13.37 4.60 -30.38
C ASP A 125 -13.53 4.20 -28.90
N ARG A 126 -14.52 4.77 -28.22
CA ARG A 126 -14.81 4.52 -26.81
C ARG A 126 -15.09 3.04 -26.51
N GLU A 127 -15.86 2.36 -27.34
CA GLU A 127 -16.29 0.97 -27.11
C GLU A 127 -15.38 -0.03 -27.82
N GLN A 128 -14.95 0.30 -29.04
CA GLN A 128 -14.22 -0.62 -29.90
C GLN A 128 -12.71 -0.60 -29.67
N THR A 129 -12.18 0.37 -28.92
CA THR A 129 -10.77 0.37 -28.48
C THR A 129 -10.72 -0.10 -27.03
N VAL A 130 -10.28 -1.34 -26.80
CA VAL A 130 -10.29 -1.96 -25.47
C VAL A 130 -8.87 -2.27 -25.02
N LEU A 131 -8.47 -1.80 -23.84
CA LEU A 131 -7.28 -2.29 -23.15
C LEU A 131 -7.71 -3.33 -22.11
N LEU A 132 -7.34 -4.58 -22.32
CA LEU A 132 -7.68 -5.71 -21.46
C LEU A 132 -6.46 -6.12 -20.64
N LYS A 133 -6.43 -5.77 -19.35
CA LYS A 133 -5.36 -6.18 -18.44
C LYS A 133 -5.54 -7.65 -18.04
N LYS A 134 -4.53 -8.47 -18.32
CA LYS A 134 -4.42 -9.87 -17.94
C LYS A 134 -3.45 -10.08 -16.77
N GLY A 135 -3.45 -11.30 -16.25
CA GLY A 135 -2.58 -11.73 -15.15
C GLY A 135 -3.14 -11.37 -13.78
N VAL A 136 -2.37 -11.71 -12.77
CA VAL A 136 -2.84 -11.72 -11.36
C VAL A 136 -2.41 -10.49 -10.57
N ASP A 137 -1.74 -9.52 -11.21
CA ASP A 137 -1.31 -8.31 -10.53
C ASP A 137 -2.51 -7.40 -10.19
N ARG A 138 -2.55 -6.96 -8.93
CA ARG A 138 -3.63 -6.14 -8.36
C ARG A 138 -3.38 -4.63 -8.47
N GLY A 139 -2.38 -4.20 -9.24
CA GLY A 139 -2.06 -2.79 -9.46
C GLY A 139 -3.09 -2.05 -10.32
N ALA A 140 -2.66 -0.92 -10.88
CA ALA A 140 -3.41 -0.17 -11.88
C ALA A 140 -3.07 -0.62 -13.30
N LEU A 141 -4.03 -0.55 -14.22
CA LEU A 141 -3.79 -0.76 -15.65
C LEU A 141 -2.93 0.38 -16.22
N LEU A 142 -3.27 1.62 -15.90
CA LEU A 142 -2.52 2.82 -16.30
C LEU A 142 -2.10 3.66 -15.09
N TYR A 143 -0.81 3.98 -15.00
CA TYR A 143 -0.27 4.98 -14.09
C TYR A 143 0.05 6.26 -14.85
N ILE A 144 -0.52 7.40 -14.40
CA ILE A 144 -0.03 8.73 -14.73
C ILE A 144 0.75 9.20 -13.51
N GLU A 145 2.06 8.98 -13.53
CA GLU A 145 2.89 9.04 -12.34
C GLU A 145 4.21 9.77 -12.60
N GLY A 146 4.37 10.93 -11.95
CA GLY A 146 5.65 11.64 -11.83
C GLY A 146 6.52 11.12 -10.69
N ARG A 147 7.68 11.74 -10.47
CA ARG A 147 8.57 11.41 -9.35
C ARG A 147 8.27 12.30 -8.14
N ASN A 148 8.29 11.70 -6.96
CA ASN A 148 8.19 12.44 -5.69
C ASN A 148 9.58 12.90 -5.22
N ASP A 149 10.20 13.82 -5.97
CA ASP A 149 11.48 14.46 -5.64
C ASP A 149 11.28 15.87 -5.06
N LEU A 150 10.17 16.09 -4.35
CA LEU A 150 9.86 17.35 -3.70
C LEU A 150 10.88 17.70 -2.63
N ALA A 151 11.41 18.92 -2.71
CA ALA A 151 12.33 19.49 -1.73
C ALA A 151 11.75 20.80 -1.17
N VAL A 152 11.56 20.86 0.14
CA VAL A 152 11.25 22.12 0.85
C VAL A 152 12.50 22.98 0.83
N THR A 153 12.36 24.21 0.33
CA THR A 153 13.46 25.18 0.20
C THR A 153 13.45 26.20 1.33
N ASP A 154 12.30 26.45 1.94
CA ASP A 154 12.12 27.46 2.96
C ASP A 154 10.81 27.26 3.74
N THR A 155 10.67 27.91 4.89
CA THR A 155 9.48 27.81 5.74
C THR A 155 9.14 29.17 6.36
N LEU A 156 7.91 29.61 6.15
CA LEU A 156 7.35 30.86 6.70
C LEU A 156 6.22 30.53 7.68
N ASP A 157 5.99 31.43 8.63
CA ASP A 157 4.90 31.30 9.60
C ASP A 157 3.74 32.23 9.24
N VAL A 158 2.51 31.74 9.35
CA VAL A 158 1.31 32.59 9.24
C VAL A 158 1.21 33.46 10.49
N LEU A 159 1.16 34.78 10.30
CA LEU A 159 1.10 35.77 11.39
C LEU A 159 -0.33 36.16 11.78
N THR A 160 -1.27 35.98 10.86
CA THR A 160 -2.68 36.28 11.11
C THR A 160 -3.24 35.30 12.14
N SER A 161 -3.75 35.80 13.27
CA SER A 161 -4.24 34.96 14.37
C SER A 161 -5.41 34.08 13.95
N TYR A 162 -6.30 34.60 13.10
CA TYR A 162 -7.38 33.86 12.50
C TYR A 162 -7.54 34.19 11.01
N VAL A 163 -7.43 33.16 10.16
CA VAL A 163 -7.73 33.24 8.72
C VAL A 163 -9.04 32.50 8.48
N PRO A 164 -10.11 33.17 8.03
CA PRO A 164 -11.42 32.54 7.85
C PRO A 164 -11.45 31.49 6.74
N VAL A 165 -12.36 30.52 6.85
CA VAL A 165 -12.70 29.56 5.78
C VAL A 165 -12.98 30.31 4.48
N ASN A 166 -12.52 29.78 3.35
CA ASN A 166 -12.62 30.37 2.03
C ASN A 166 -11.74 31.62 1.78
N THR A 167 -10.88 32.00 2.71
CA THR A 167 -9.95 33.12 2.48
C THR A 167 -8.76 32.68 1.63
N CYS A 168 -8.37 33.51 0.66
CA CYS A 168 -7.15 33.31 -0.14
C CYS A 168 -5.98 34.20 0.32
N THR A 169 -6.24 35.21 1.15
CA THR A 169 -5.25 36.24 1.52
C THR A 169 -4.97 36.27 3.01
N PHE A 170 -3.69 36.19 3.40
CA PHE A 170 -3.27 36.30 4.80
C PHE A 170 -1.81 36.77 4.90
N GLN A 171 -1.37 37.11 6.11
CA GLN A 171 -0.01 37.59 6.35
C GLN A 171 0.93 36.46 6.79
N VAL A 172 2.16 36.48 6.28
CA VAL A 172 3.26 35.58 6.65
C VAL A 172 4.45 36.36 7.21
N THR A 173 5.46 35.67 7.73
CA THR A 173 6.73 36.29 8.14
C THR A 173 7.40 37.01 6.96
N ASN A 174 7.89 38.24 7.21
CA ASN A 174 8.46 39.12 6.17
C ASN A 174 9.98 38.95 6.00
N ASN A 175 10.50 37.75 6.23
CA ASN A 175 11.93 37.45 6.13
C ASN A 175 12.37 37.11 4.70
N VAL A 176 11.42 36.94 3.78
CA VAL A 176 11.64 36.45 2.42
C VAL A 176 10.63 37.10 1.47
N GLN A 177 11.10 37.52 0.30
CA GLN A 177 10.22 38.08 -0.74
C GLN A 177 9.56 36.94 -1.54
N LEU A 178 8.24 36.79 -1.39
CA LEU A 178 7.44 35.88 -2.21
C LEU A 178 7.21 36.46 -3.61
N VAL A 179 7.13 35.60 -4.62
CA VAL A 179 6.91 36.00 -6.00
C VAL A 179 5.60 35.41 -6.54
N SER A 180 4.85 36.18 -7.33
CA SER A 180 3.68 35.67 -8.04
C SER A 180 4.08 34.50 -8.96
N GLY A 181 3.25 33.46 -9.01
CA GLY A 181 3.51 32.21 -9.72
C GLY A 181 4.32 31.18 -8.92
N GLU A 182 4.91 31.54 -7.79
CA GLU A 182 5.64 30.60 -6.93
C GLU A 182 4.70 29.53 -6.34
N ARG A 183 5.21 28.31 -6.12
CA ARG A 183 4.48 27.20 -5.51
C ARG A 183 4.74 27.13 -4.01
N VAL A 184 3.68 26.96 -3.25
CA VAL A 184 3.73 26.86 -1.79
C VAL A 184 2.85 25.73 -1.27
N ARG A 185 3.24 25.15 -0.15
CA ARG A 185 2.41 24.23 0.63
C ARG A 185 2.00 24.87 1.94
N ILE A 186 0.71 24.89 2.24
CA ILE A 186 0.19 25.36 3.52
C ILE A 186 -0.04 24.13 4.40
N VAL A 187 0.59 24.09 5.57
CA VAL A 187 0.49 22.97 6.51
C VAL A 187 -0.21 23.46 7.76
N ARG A 188 -1.45 22.98 7.97
CA ARG A 188 -2.19 23.19 9.21
C ARG A 188 -1.94 22.00 10.15
N PRO A 189 -1.35 22.21 11.33
CA PRO A 189 -1.06 21.12 12.26
C PRO A 189 -2.35 20.57 12.90
N SER A 190 -2.28 19.31 13.31
CA SER A 190 -3.29 18.59 14.08
C SER A 190 -2.79 18.38 15.51
N THR A 191 -2.86 19.44 16.32
CA THR A 191 -2.42 19.42 17.72
C THR A 191 -3.32 18.55 18.59
N LYS A 192 -2.79 18.08 19.72
CA LYS A 192 -3.54 17.30 20.70
C LYS A 192 -4.80 18.03 21.18
N GLU A 193 -4.70 19.33 21.42
CA GLU A 193 -5.80 20.18 21.90
C GLU A 193 -6.91 20.28 20.86
N TRP A 194 -6.56 20.44 19.58
CA TRP A 194 -7.54 20.46 18.50
C TRP A 194 -8.23 19.09 18.34
N ILE A 195 -7.47 18.00 18.36
CA ILE A 195 -8.00 16.63 18.24
C ILE A 195 -9.01 16.35 19.37
N ALA A 196 -8.67 16.70 20.61
CA ALA A 196 -9.58 16.56 21.76
C ALA A 196 -10.82 17.46 21.61
N SER A 197 -10.67 18.67 21.07
CA SER A 197 -11.80 19.59 20.87
C SER A 197 -12.88 19.07 19.91
N VAL A 198 -12.51 18.18 18.98
CA VAL A 198 -13.43 17.53 18.04
C VAL A 198 -13.78 16.09 18.46
N GLY A 199 -13.36 15.66 19.65
CA GLY A 199 -13.70 14.35 20.23
C GLY A 199 -13.13 13.15 19.46
N CYS A 200 -11.93 13.28 18.90
CA CYS A 200 -11.28 12.21 18.12
C CYS A 200 -10.04 11.62 18.79
N ASP A 201 -9.73 12.00 20.03
CA ASP A 201 -8.65 11.43 20.83
C ASP A 201 -9.00 10.06 21.43
N ILE A 202 -10.30 9.76 21.57
CA ILE A 202 -10.84 8.48 22.04
C ILE A 202 -12.23 8.21 21.46
N PHE A 203 -12.50 6.96 21.04
CA PHE A 203 -13.79 6.57 20.43
C PHE A 203 -14.66 5.65 21.29
N GLY A 204 -14.22 5.34 22.51
CA GLY A 204 -14.98 4.53 23.47
C GLY A 204 -14.15 3.43 24.13
N GLY A 205 -14.78 2.68 25.05
CA GLY A 205 -14.19 1.51 25.71
C GLY A 205 -12.97 1.79 26.61
N GLY A 206 -12.62 3.04 26.87
CA GLY A 206 -11.38 3.41 27.57
C GLY A 206 -10.10 3.14 26.74
N ILE A 207 -10.23 2.84 25.44
CA ILE A 207 -9.13 2.49 24.54
C ILE A 207 -8.82 3.67 23.63
N SER A 208 -7.69 4.32 23.84
CA SER A 208 -7.24 5.45 23.00
C SER A 208 -6.36 5.03 21.83
N ALA A 209 -6.05 3.74 21.66
CA ALA A 209 -5.12 3.25 20.64
C ALA A 209 -5.52 3.63 19.19
N LEU A 210 -6.84 3.71 18.93
CA LEU A 210 -7.41 4.08 17.64
C LEU A 210 -7.72 5.58 17.51
N GLY A 211 -7.70 6.33 18.61
CA GLY A 211 -7.90 7.79 18.56
C GLY A 211 -6.75 8.47 17.82
N TRP A 212 -7.06 9.58 17.15
CA TRP A 212 -6.09 10.38 16.40
C TRP A 212 -4.93 10.82 17.31
N LYS A 213 -3.71 10.84 16.76
CA LYS A 213 -2.51 11.36 17.44
C LYS A 213 -2.06 12.67 16.80
N GLU A 214 -1.32 13.45 17.58
CA GLU A 214 -0.72 14.70 17.13
C GLU A 214 0.07 14.48 15.83
N GLY A 215 -0.14 15.36 14.85
CA GLY A 215 0.54 15.29 13.55
C GLY A 215 -0.07 14.28 12.56
N GLU A 216 -1.03 13.43 12.98
CA GLU A 216 -1.60 12.42 12.08
C GLU A 216 -2.60 13.01 11.07
N MET A 217 -3.30 14.09 11.42
CA MET A 217 -4.32 14.74 10.59
C MET A 217 -3.87 16.11 10.08
N ASP A 218 -2.55 16.28 9.88
CA ASP A 218 -2.01 17.50 9.32
C ASP A 218 -2.55 17.70 7.91
N LEU A 219 -3.27 18.80 7.70
CA LEU A 219 -3.89 19.11 6.42
C LEU A 219 -2.92 19.95 5.59
N VAL A 220 -2.62 19.47 4.39
CA VAL A 220 -1.61 20.05 3.50
C VAL A 220 -2.22 20.46 2.18
N TRP A 221 -2.31 21.77 1.95
CA TRP A 221 -2.74 22.33 0.68
C TRP A 221 -1.54 22.66 -0.20
N ASP A 222 -1.63 22.33 -1.48
CA ASP A 222 -0.70 22.73 -2.53
C ASP A 222 -1.34 23.86 -3.34
N ARG A 223 -0.68 25.01 -3.39
CA ARG A 223 -1.22 26.25 -3.97
C ARG A 223 -0.16 26.98 -4.76
N SER A 224 -0.63 27.85 -5.65
CA SER A 224 0.19 28.83 -6.34
C SER A 224 -0.06 30.22 -5.74
N VAL A 225 1.00 31.02 -5.62
CA VAL A 225 0.89 32.41 -5.19
C VAL A 225 0.34 33.23 -6.35
N SER A 226 -0.89 33.73 -6.25
CA SER A 226 -1.48 34.57 -7.29
C SER A 226 -0.98 36.02 -7.18
N LYS A 227 -0.81 36.52 -5.95
CA LYS A 227 -0.24 37.85 -5.66
C LYS A 227 0.60 37.79 -4.38
N ALA A 228 1.72 38.51 -4.38
CA ALA A 228 2.53 38.79 -3.20
C ALA A 228 2.73 40.31 -3.07
N ASP A 229 2.43 40.86 -1.89
CA ASP A 229 2.53 42.29 -1.58
C ASP A 229 3.13 42.49 -0.18
N GLY A 230 4.45 42.71 -0.12
CA GLY A 230 5.21 42.67 1.13
C GLY A 230 5.05 41.31 1.84
N ASN A 231 4.47 41.34 3.04
CA ASN A 231 4.21 40.14 3.83
C ASN A 231 2.80 39.56 3.64
N GLN A 232 1.99 40.14 2.75
CA GLN A 232 0.66 39.65 2.40
C GLN A 232 0.77 38.67 1.22
N LEU A 233 0.27 37.46 1.43
CA LEU A 233 0.23 36.37 0.46
C LEU A 233 -1.22 36.16 0.00
N THR A 234 -1.44 36.09 -1.32
CA THR A 234 -2.72 35.66 -1.92
C THR A 234 -2.53 34.38 -2.73
N LEU A 235 -3.39 33.38 -2.49
CA LEU A 235 -3.39 32.07 -3.13
C LEU A 235 -4.28 32.02 -4.38
N ASP A 236 -4.07 31.03 -5.25
CA ASP A 236 -4.87 30.76 -6.44
C ASP A 236 -6.24 30.11 -6.16
N ALA A 237 -6.40 29.49 -4.98
CA ALA A 237 -7.63 28.85 -4.55
C ALA A 237 -7.80 28.93 -3.02
N PRO A 238 -9.05 28.94 -2.52
CA PRO A 238 -9.33 29.04 -1.09
C PRO A 238 -8.80 27.84 -0.30
N LEU A 239 -8.58 28.06 1.00
CA LEU A 239 -8.33 27.00 1.97
C LEU A 239 -9.67 26.47 2.52
N THR A 240 -9.76 25.16 2.71
CA THR A 240 -11.01 24.47 3.10
C THR A 240 -11.27 24.46 4.60
N MET A 241 -10.33 24.97 5.39
CA MET A 241 -10.44 25.15 6.83
C MET A 241 -9.96 26.53 7.24
N ALA A 242 -10.49 27.02 8.36
CA ALA A 242 -9.92 28.18 9.01
C ALA A 242 -8.52 27.86 9.58
N LEU A 243 -7.64 28.86 9.55
CA LEU A 243 -6.36 28.83 10.24
C LEU A 243 -6.53 29.59 11.54
N ASP A 244 -6.39 28.91 12.67
CA ASP A 244 -6.57 29.52 14.00
C ASP A 244 -5.32 29.24 14.82
N ASN A 245 -4.56 30.27 15.14
CA ASN A 245 -3.26 30.15 15.81
C ASN A 245 -3.37 29.49 17.20
N LYS A 246 -4.56 29.48 17.80
CA LYS A 246 -4.83 28.77 19.07
C LYS A 246 -4.61 27.26 18.95
N TRP A 247 -4.73 26.70 17.74
CA TRP A 247 -4.51 25.28 17.47
C TRP A 247 -3.09 24.97 17.02
N GLY A 248 -2.20 25.96 16.96
CA GLY A 248 -0.83 25.81 16.51
C GLY A 248 -0.48 26.72 15.34
N THR A 249 0.80 26.99 15.17
CA THR A 249 1.30 27.84 14.08
C THR A 249 1.18 27.12 12.74
N VAL A 250 0.43 27.70 11.81
CA VAL A 250 0.36 27.25 10.42
C VAL A 250 1.64 27.64 9.68
N LYS A 251 2.17 26.70 8.90
CA LYS A 251 3.40 26.89 8.13
C LYS A 251 3.09 27.04 6.65
N VAL A 252 3.83 27.90 5.97
CA VAL A 252 3.89 28.01 4.51
C VAL A 252 5.26 27.53 4.06
N LEU A 253 5.29 26.36 3.41
CA LEU A 253 6.50 25.73 2.90
C LEU A 253 6.70 26.14 1.45
N ARG A 254 7.83 26.79 1.15
CA ARG A 254 8.28 27.00 -0.23
C ARG A 254 8.97 25.73 -0.69
N TYR A 255 8.73 25.30 -1.92
CA TYR A 255 9.26 24.03 -2.39
C TYR A 255 9.59 24.02 -3.89
N SER A 256 10.48 23.11 -4.28
CA SER A 256 10.69 22.71 -5.67
C SER A 256 10.25 21.25 -5.84
N TRP A 257 9.66 20.93 -6.99
CA TRP A 257 9.22 19.56 -7.30
C TRP A 257 9.44 19.22 -8.78
N PRO A 258 10.70 19.06 -9.20
CA PRO A 258 11.06 18.94 -10.63
C PRO A 258 10.46 17.71 -11.31
N GLY A 259 10.23 16.63 -10.56
CA GLY A 259 9.69 15.38 -11.05
C GLY A 259 8.17 15.33 -11.12
N ARG A 260 7.45 16.37 -10.68
CA ARG A 260 6.01 16.45 -10.84
C ARG A 260 5.65 16.67 -12.30
N ILE A 261 4.79 15.83 -12.85
CA ILE A 261 4.37 15.94 -14.24
C ILE A 261 3.06 16.74 -14.37
N ALA A 262 2.77 17.23 -15.57
CA ALA A 262 1.52 17.91 -15.86
C ALA A 262 1.03 17.64 -17.29
N GLU A 263 -0.20 18.05 -17.60
CA GLU A 263 -0.71 18.03 -18.98
C GLU A 263 -0.74 16.62 -19.59
N ALA A 264 -1.21 15.64 -18.82
CA ALA A 264 -1.28 14.23 -19.23
C ALA A 264 -2.70 13.68 -19.08
N GLY A 265 -3.12 12.79 -19.99
CA GLY A 265 -4.49 12.27 -19.94
C GLY A 265 -4.75 10.96 -20.67
N LEU A 266 -5.91 10.39 -20.36
CA LEU A 266 -6.49 9.20 -20.98
C LEU A 266 -7.86 9.54 -21.57
N GLU A 267 -8.12 9.13 -22.80
CA GLU A 267 -9.43 9.41 -23.39
C GLU A 267 -9.92 8.43 -24.46
N ASN A 268 -11.25 8.37 -24.58
CA ASN A 268 -11.98 7.76 -25.68
C ASN A 268 -11.69 6.26 -25.90
N LEU A 269 -11.77 5.45 -24.85
CA LEU A 269 -11.56 4.00 -24.92
C LEU A 269 -12.22 3.24 -23.75
N THR A 270 -12.14 1.92 -23.78
CA THR A 270 -12.56 1.04 -22.68
C THR A 270 -11.35 0.41 -22.00
N LEU A 271 -11.33 0.44 -20.67
CA LEU A 271 -10.42 -0.33 -19.83
C LEU A 271 -11.18 -1.51 -19.19
N ALA A 272 -10.61 -2.70 -19.26
CA ALA A 272 -11.16 -3.90 -18.63
C ALA A 272 -10.09 -4.72 -17.92
N SER A 273 -10.46 -5.37 -16.81
CA SER A 273 -9.65 -6.41 -16.17
C SER A 273 -10.16 -7.79 -16.58
N ASP A 274 -9.28 -8.67 -17.03
CA ASP A 274 -9.59 -10.10 -17.11
C ASP A 274 -9.65 -10.70 -15.69
N TYR A 275 -10.37 -11.79 -15.51
CA TYR A 275 -10.52 -12.48 -14.21
C TYR A 275 -10.97 -13.94 -14.41
N ASP A 276 -10.77 -14.78 -13.39
CA ASP A 276 -11.21 -16.17 -13.46
C ASP A 276 -12.73 -16.29 -13.34
N LYS A 277 -13.40 -16.61 -14.46
CA LYS A 277 -14.86 -16.74 -14.53
C LYS A 277 -15.42 -17.87 -13.67
N LYS A 278 -14.58 -18.81 -13.22
CA LYS A 278 -14.97 -19.84 -12.26
C LYS A 278 -15.35 -19.24 -10.91
N TYR A 279 -14.79 -18.08 -10.55
CA TYR A 279 -14.98 -17.43 -9.26
C TYR A 279 -15.62 -16.04 -9.45
N PRO A 280 -16.93 -15.89 -9.21
CA PRO A 280 -17.64 -14.61 -9.41
C PRO A 280 -17.15 -13.44 -8.55
N LYS A 281 -16.39 -13.73 -7.48
CA LYS A 281 -15.76 -12.77 -6.58
C LYS A 281 -14.23 -12.85 -6.65
N ASP A 282 -13.70 -13.20 -7.83
CA ASP A 282 -12.26 -13.25 -8.02
C ASP A 282 -11.60 -11.92 -7.64
N GLU A 283 -10.39 -12.00 -7.08
CA GLU A 283 -9.59 -10.82 -6.72
C GLU A 283 -8.14 -10.95 -7.18
N ASP A 284 -7.79 -12.07 -7.83
CA ASP A 284 -6.48 -12.31 -8.44
C ASP A 284 -6.41 -11.72 -9.85
N HIS A 285 -6.73 -10.43 -9.95
CA HIS A 285 -6.70 -9.64 -11.18
C HIS A 285 -6.47 -8.16 -10.89
N CYS A 286 -6.56 -7.28 -11.89
CA CYS A 286 -6.31 -5.84 -11.77
C CYS A 286 -7.38 -5.14 -10.91
N TRP A 287 -6.97 -4.29 -9.96
CA TRP A 287 -7.91 -3.58 -9.06
C TRP A 287 -8.19 -2.15 -9.50
N THR A 288 -7.27 -1.50 -10.22
CA THR A 288 -7.42 -0.09 -10.57
C THR A 288 -7.36 0.13 -12.08
N GLY A 289 -8.27 0.94 -12.63
CA GLY A 289 -8.19 1.38 -14.02
C GLY A 289 -7.07 2.40 -14.22
N VAL A 290 -7.21 3.58 -13.61
CA VAL A 290 -6.22 4.67 -13.70
C VAL A 290 -5.81 5.15 -12.31
N SER A 291 -4.50 5.22 -12.05
CA SER A 291 -3.93 5.88 -10.87
C SER A 291 -3.17 7.14 -11.29
N ILE A 292 -3.44 8.27 -10.63
CA ILE A 292 -2.81 9.57 -10.92
C ILE A 292 -2.03 10.05 -9.69
N GLU A 293 -0.71 10.13 -9.79
CA GLU A 293 0.19 10.43 -8.67
C GLU A 293 1.33 11.37 -9.08
N ASN A 294 1.75 12.28 -8.17
CA ASN A 294 2.82 13.25 -8.45
C ASN A 294 2.58 14.02 -9.76
N ALA A 295 1.33 14.40 -10.00
CA ALA A 295 0.86 14.97 -11.26
C ALA A 295 -0.12 16.12 -11.01
N GLU A 296 -0.22 17.06 -11.95
CA GLU A 296 -1.26 18.09 -11.95
C GLU A 296 -1.81 18.41 -13.34
N ASN A 297 -2.99 19.01 -13.43
CA ASN A 297 -3.62 19.35 -14.72
C ASN A 297 -3.76 18.11 -15.61
N CYS A 298 -4.21 16.99 -15.02
CA CYS A 298 -4.44 15.74 -15.72
C CYS A 298 -5.92 15.51 -15.99
N TRP A 299 -6.24 14.59 -16.90
CA TRP A 299 -7.62 14.20 -17.14
C TRP A 299 -7.85 12.74 -17.52
N VAL A 300 -9.05 12.27 -17.24
CA VAL A 300 -9.61 11.03 -17.77
C VAL A 300 -10.98 11.35 -18.35
N ARG A 301 -11.15 11.21 -19.67
CA ARG A 301 -12.34 11.69 -20.37
C ARG A 301 -12.94 10.63 -21.29
N ARG A 302 -14.24 10.38 -21.19
CA ARG A 302 -14.96 9.48 -22.11
C ARG A 302 -14.38 8.05 -22.08
N VAL A 303 -14.27 7.48 -20.88
CA VAL A 303 -13.69 6.14 -20.66
C VAL A 303 -14.70 5.22 -19.99
N ASN A 304 -14.78 3.97 -20.49
CA ASN A 304 -15.51 2.90 -19.82
C ASN A 304 -14.56 2.04 -18.99
N PHE A 305 -15.04 1.58 -17.83
CA PHE A 305 -14.31 0.72 -16.92
C PHE A 305 -15.13 -0.53 -16.64
N LYS A 306 -14.52 -1.70 -16.78
CA LYS A 306 -15.15 -2.99 -16.52
C LYS A 306 -14.30 -3.90 -15.64
N HIS A 307 -14.97 -4.62 -14.75
CA HIS A 307 -14.42 -5.74 -13.97
C HIS A 307 -13.34 -5.40 -12.93
N PHE A 308 -13.00 -4.12 -12.71
CA PHE A 308 -12.02 -3.73 -11.68
C PHE A 308 -12.55 -3.97 -10.26
N ALA A 309 -11.70 -4.53 -9.38
CA ALA A 309 -12.05 -4.82 -7.99
C ALA A 309 -12.02 -3.61 -7.04
N GLY A 310 -11.19 -2.60 -7.37
CA GLY A 310 -10.93 -1.41 -6.56
C GLY A 310 -11.60 -0.15 -7.12
N SER A 311 -10.89 0.56 -8.01
CA SER A 311 -11.28 1.88 -8.49
C SER A 311 -11.24 1.96 -10.02
N ALA A 312 -12.21 2.65 -10.62
CA ALA A 312 -12.11 3.09 -12.00
C ALA A 312 -10.98 4.13 -12.13
N VAL A 313 -11.06 5.18 -11.31
CA VAL A 313 -10.03 6.22 -11.23
C VAL A 313 -9.73 6.53 -9.77
N ILE A 314 -8.44 6.55 -9.43
CA ILE A 314 -7.93 7.04 -8.15
C ILE A 314 -6.96 8.20 -8.37
N VAL A 315 -7.25 9.35 -7.75
CA VAL A 315 -6.30 10.47 -7.68
C VAL A 315 -5.58 10.40 -6.33
N GLN A 316 -4.28 10.13 -6.35
CA GLN A 316 -3.45 10.00 -5.15
C GLN A 316 -3.26 11.35 -4.44
N ARG A 317 -2.73 11.32 -3.22
CA ARG A 317 -2.50 12.49 -2.36
C ARG A 317 -1.69 13.61 -3.02
N THR A 318 -0.79 13.26 -3.93
CA THR A 318 0.10 14.17 -4.66
C THR A 318 -0.47 14.61 -6.02
N GLY A 319 -1.66 14.13 -6.39
CA GLY A 319 -2.42 14.58 -7.54
C GLY A 319 -3.20 15.87 -7.25
N SER A 320 -3.27 16.79 -8.21
CA SER A 320 -4.15 17.96 -8.10
C SER A 320 -4.65 18.49 -9.43
N LYS A 321 -5.74 19.28 -9.41
CA LYS A 321 -6.26 19.94 -10.62
C LYS A 321 -6.58 18.92 -11.73
N THR A 322 -7.17 17.78 -11.34
CA THR A 322 -7.51 16.69 -12.24
C THR A 322 -9.01 16.72 -12.56
N THR A 323 -9.37 16.55 -13.83
CA THR A 323 -10.77 16.33 -14.24
C THR A 323 -11.00 14.89 -14.69
N VAL A 324 -11.97 14.21 -14.08
CA VAL A 324 -12.51 12.94 -14.58
C VAL A 324 -13.91 13.24 -15.10
N GLU A 325 -14.14 13.05 -16.40
CA GLU A 325 -15.43 13.40 -17.00
C GLU A 325 -15.96 12.39 -18.00
N ASP A 326 -17.29 12.27 -18.03
CA ASP A 326 -18.02 11.43 -18.99
C ASP A 326 -17.55 9.95 -18.93
N CYS A 327 -17.35 9.43 -17.71
CA CYS A 327 -16.83 8.09 -17.46
C CYS A 327 -17.92 7.15 -16.92
N VAL A 328 -17.87 5.87 -17.33
CA VAL A 328 -18.83 4.83 -16.93
C VAL A 328 -18.09 3.64 -16.33
N SER A 329 -18.44 3.23 -15.13
CA SER A 329 -17.88 2.04 -14.47
C SER A 329 -18.96 1.01 -14.17
N THR A 330 -18.84 -0.18 -14.74
CA THR A 330 -19.86 -1.24 -14.63
C THR A 330 -19.24 -2.61 -14.40
N GLU A 331 -20.05 -3.55 -13.93
CA GLU A 331 -19.66 -4.97 -13.78
C GLU A 331 -18.43 -5.18 -12.87
N PRO A 332 -18.29 -4.55 -11.68
CA PRO A 332 -17.13 -4.79 -10.82
C PRO A 332 -17.07 -6.24 -10.31
N VAL A 333 -15.87 -6.81 -10.26
CA VAL A 333 -15.62 -8.19 -9.79
C VAL A 333 -14.71 -8.12 -8.56
N SER A 334 -15.25 -8.54 -7.42
CA SER A 334 -14.55 -8.56 -6.12
C SER A 334 -15.46 -9.17 -5.05
N GLU A 335 -14.92 -9.40 -3.85
CA GLU A 335 -15.73 -9.46 -2.63
C GLU A 335 -16.46 -8.11 -2.38
N ILE A 336 -17.55 -8.15 -1.62
CA ILE A 336 -18.25 -6.94 -1.18
C ILE A 336 -17.78 -6.60 0.24
N GLY A 337 -16.76 -5.75 0.37
CA GLY A 337 -16.31 -5.32 1.70
C GLY A 337 -15.00 -4.54 1.76
N GLY A 338 -14.91 -3.66 2.77
CA GLY A 338 -13.67 -2.96 3.12
C GLY A 338 -13.27 -1.90 2.09
N MET A 339 -12.05 -2.03 1.57
CA MET A 339 -11.39 -1.07 0.66
C MET A 339 -11.56 -1.46 -0.82
N ARG A 340 -12.69 -2.09 -1.18
CA ARG A 340 -13.06 -2.50 -2.55
C ARG A 340 -14.07 -1.52 -3.13
N ARG A 341 -14.22 -1.51 -4.46
CA ARG A 341 -15.27 -0.76 -5.17
C ARG A 341 -15.43 0.70 -4.69
N SER A 342 -14.30 1.35 -4.43
CA SER A 342 -14.23 2.80 -4.26
C SER A 342 -14.03 3.40 -5.65
N THR A 343 -15.13 3.52 -6.40
CA THR A 343 -15.12 3.60 -7.87
C THR A 343 -14.41 4.84 -8.39
N PHE A 344 -14.90 6.03 -8.03
CA PHE A 344 -14.30 7.31 -8.36
C PHE A 344 -13.79 7.95 -7.08
N TYR A 345 -12.47 7.85 -6.86
CA TYR A 345 -11.86 8.07 -5.57
C TYR A 345 -10.74 9.13 -5.63
N THR A 346 -10.70 10.02 -4.65
CA THR A 346 -9.65 11.04 -4.54
C THR A 346 -9.07 11.17 -3.13
N MET A 347 -7.75 11.08 -3.03
CA MET A 347 -6.97 11.56 -1.89
C MET A 347 -6.27 12.90 -2.22
N GLY A 348 -6.43 13.40 -3.45
CA GLY A 348 -5.80 14.62 -3.95
C GLY A 348 -6.57 15.88 -3.58
N GLN A 349 -6.32 16.95 -4.33
CA GLN A 349 -6.93 18.27 -4.09
C GLN A 349 -7.25 19.02 -5.39
N GLN A 350 -8.24 19.90 -5.37
CA GLN A 350 -8.75 20.57 -6.56
C GLN A 350 -9.17 19.58 -7.65
N THR A 351 -9.73 18.43 -7.29
CA THR A 351 -10.18 17.42 -8.26
C THR A 351 -11.66 17.62 -8.61
N LEU A 352 -11.99 17.45 -9.89
CA LEU A 352 -13.36 17.49 -10.40
C LEU A 352 -13.72 16.14 -11.01
N PHE A 353 -14.70 15.46 -10.45
CA PHE A 353 -15.34 14.30 -11.08
C PHE A 353 -16.71 14.75 -11.56
N GLN A 354 -17.00 14.64 -12.85
CA GLN A 354 -18.25 15.13 -13.38
C GLN A 354 -18.87 14.22 -14.43
N ARG A 355 -20.19 14.11 -14.46
CA ARG A 355 -20.91 13.24 -15.41
C ARG A 355 -20.29 11.84 -15.39
N CYS A 356 -20.13 11.31 -14.19
CA CYS A 356 -19.60 9.97 -13.95
C CYS A 356 -20.74 9.04 -13.52
N TYR A 357 -20.70 7.80 -13.99
CA TYR A 357 -21.69 6.78 -13.69
C TYR A 357 -21.04 5.55 -13.08
N SER A 358 -21.60 5.04 -11.99
CA SER A 358 -21.10 3.85 -11.28
C SER A 358 -22.23 2.86 -11.01
N LYS A 359 -22.03 1.59 -11.36
CA LYS A 359 -22.97 0.50 -11.03
C LYS A 359 -22.35 -0.46 -10.02
N GLN A 360 -23.08 -0.79 -8.96
CA GLN A 360 -22.69 -1.74 -7.91
C GLN A 360 -21.38 -1.37 -7.18
N GLY A 361 -21.10 -0.07 -7.04
CA GLY A 361 -20.02 0.44 -6.20
C GLY A 361 -20.34 0.33 -4.71
N ILE A 362 -19.32 0.22 -3.86
CA ILE A 362 -19.48 0.36 -2.40
C ILE A 362 -19.35 1.84 -2.02
N HIS A 363 -18.38 2.52 -2.61
CA HIS A 363 -18.18 3.95 -2.46
C HIS A 363 -18.08 4.55 -3.86
N ASP A 364 -19.23 4.81 -4.51
CA ASP A 364 -19.29 5.25 -5.90
C ASP A 364 -18.49 6.53 -6.14
N PHE A 365 -18.68 7.52 -5.26
CA PHE A 365 -18.00 8.82 -5.31
C PHE A 365 -17.45 9.15 -3.94
N SER A 366 -16.11 9.16 -3.80
CA SER A 366 -15.51 9.26 -2.47
C SER A 366 -14.21 10.05 -2.38
N ALA A 367 -14.00 10.65 -1.21
CA ALA A 367 -12.75 11.27 -0.82
C ALA A 367 -12.08 10.49 0.33
N GLY A 368 -10.75 10.50 0.35
CA GLY A 368 -9.92 9.69 1.25
C GLY A 368 -9.13 10.48 2.27
N PHE A 369 -8.23 9.77 2.94
CA PHE A 369 -7.44 10.27 4.07
C PHE A 369 -6.77 11.63 3.79
N CYS A 370 -7.16 12.65 4.56
CA CYS A 370 -6.62 14.01 4.54
C CYS A 370 -6.59 14.65 3.14
N ALA A 371 -7.59 14.37 2.30
CA ALA A 371 -7.77 15.06 1.02
C ALA A 371 -8.11 16.54 1.27
N ALA A 372 -7.16 17.43 1.05
CA ALA A 372 -7.23 18.81 1.53
C ALA A 372 -8.29 19.69 0.83
N GLY A 373 -8.70 19.33 -0.38
CA GLY A 373 -9.72 20.05 -1.15
C GLY A 373 -9.35 21.49 -1.57
N PRO A 374 -10.31 22.28 -2.11
CA PRO A 374 -11.67 21.83 -2.41
C PRO A 374 -11.66 20.69 -3.43
N ASN A 375 -12.62 19.76 -3.33
CA ASN A 375 -12.83 18.68 -4.30
C ASN A 375 -14.31 18.62 -4.65
N ALA A 376 -14.65 18.37 -5.91
CA ALA A 376 -16.04 18.41 -6.39
C ALA A 376 -16.43 17.14 -7.16
N PHE A 377 -17.60 16.62 -6.83
CA PHE A 377 -18.35 15.62 -7.59
C PHE A 377 -19.60 16.31 -8.16
N VAL A 378 -19.69 16.44 -9.47
CA VAL A 378 -20.70 17.28 -10.13
C VAL A 378 -21.48 16.46 -11.15
N GLN A 379 -22.79 16.32 -10.95
CA GLN A 379 -23.69 15.65 -11.88
C GLN A 379 -23.33 14.17 -12.10
N CYS A 380 -23.24 13.41 -11.01
CA CYS A 380 -22.86 11.99 -11.03
C CYS A 380 -24.01 11.12 -10.54
N ASP A 381 -24.20 9.96 -11.17
CA ASP A 381 -25.28 9.01 -10.83
C ASP A 381 -24.69 7.63 -10.49
N SER A 382 -25.28 6.95 -9.51
CA SER A 382 -25.05 5.52 -9.28
C SER A 382 -26.29 4.67 -9.55
N GLU A 383 -26.08 3.36 -9.69
CA GLU A 383 -27.13 2.33 -9.77
C GLU A 383 -26.75 1.16 -8.86
N GLU A 384 -27.71 0.68 -8.05
CA GLU A 384 -27.53 -0.46 -7.13
C GLU A 384 -26.31 -0.29 -6.18
N SER A 385 -26.16 0.87 -5.54
CA SER A 385 -25.05 1.12 -4.61
C SER A 385 -25.08 0.16 -3.40
N LEU A 386 -23.89 -0.27 -2.97
CA LEU A 386 -23.68 -1.24 -1.90
C LEU A 386 -23.11 -0.62 -0.60
N GLY A 387 -22.92 0.70 -0.60
CA GLY A 387 -22.37 1.46 0.51
C GLY A 387 -22.54 2.96 0.27
N PHE A 388 -22.15 3.78 1.26
CA PHE A 388 -22.36 5.22 1.20
C PHE A 388 -21.31 5.93 0.33
N SER A 389 -21.68 7.08 -0.25
CA SER A 389 -20.73 8.01 -0.87
C SER A 389 -20.47 9.23 0.03
N GLY A 390 -19.27 9.82 -0.08
CA GLY A 390 -18.81 10.88 0.83
C GLY A 390 -17.31 10.79 1.13
N SER A 391 -16.90 11.27 2.30
CA SER A 391 -15.53 10.97 2.78
C SER A 391 -15.53 9.61 3.49
N ILE A 392 -14.67 8.70 3.06
CA ILE A 392 -14.64 7.30 3.55
C ILE A 392 -13.48 7.04 4.52
N ASP A 393 -12.72 8.08 4.87
CA ASP A 393 -11.58 8.05 5.80
C ASP A 393 -11.45 9.42 6.49
N SER A 394 -10.44 9.58 7.34
CA SER A 394 -10.25 10.78 8.14
C SER A 394 -9.96 12.03 7.32
N TRP A 395 -10.77 13.03 7.64
CA TRP A 395 -10.60 14.47 7.49
C TRP A 395 -10.33 15.05 6.09
N ALA A 396 -11.13 14.63 5.11
CA ALA A 396 -11.18 15.23 3.76
C ALA A 396 -12.06 16.49 3.72
N CYS A 397 -11.52 17.67 4.05
CA CYS A 397 -12.32 18.90 4.14
C CYS A 397 -12.63 19.58 2.80
N GLY A 398 -13.79 20.23 2.73
CA GLY A 398 -14.19 21.04 1.58
C GLY A 398 -14.59 20.21 0.36
N LEU A 399 -15.48 19.25 0.57
CA LEU A 399 -16.11 18.46 -0.48
C LEU A 399 -17.38 19.14 -0.97
N LEU A 400 -17.58 19.16 -2.28
CA LEU A 400 -18.84 19.49 -2.93
C LEU A 400 -19.39 18.25 -3.62
N PHE A 401 -20.61 17.91 -3.28
CA PHE A 401 -21.44 16.99 -4.05
C PHE A 401 -22.57 17.84 -4.64
N ASP A 402 -22.61 17.98 -5.95
CA ASP A 402 -23.46 18.92 -6.67
C ASP A 402 -24.24 18.17 -7.75
N VAL A 403 -25.55 18.04 -7.60
CA VAL A 403 -26.41 17.23 -8.48
C VAL A 403 -25.97 15.75 -8.51
N VAL A 404 -25.61 15.19 -7.35
CA VAL A 404 -25.25 13.76 -7.23
C VAL A 404 -26.47 12.93 -6.84
N ASN A 405 -26.71 11.84 -7.57
CA ASN A 405 -27.76 10.86 -7.27
C ASN A 405 -27.14 9.52 -6.84
N ILE A 406 -27.43 9.08 -5.62
CA ILE A 406 -27.03 7.76 -5.10
C ILE A 406 -28.25 6.85 -5.06
N ASP A 407 -28.23 5.78 -5.84
CA ASP A 407 -29.31 4.81 -5.89
C ASP A 407 -29.15 3.73 -4.81
N GLY A 408 -30.15 3.61 -3.94
CA GLY A 408 -30.22 2.54 -2.92
C GLY A 408 -29.34 2.72 -1.68
N HIS A 409 -28.56 3.81 -1.56
CA HIS A 409 -27.71 4.07 -0.39
C HIS A 409 -27.55 5.58 -0.07
N ASP A 410 -26.74 5.87 0.94
CA ASP A 410 -26.61 7.18 1.58
C ASP A 410 -25.46 8.07 1.07
N LEU A 411 -25.61 9.38 1.28
CA LEU A 411 -24.51 10.35 1.31
C LEU A 411 -24.18 10.74 2.75
N VAL A 412 -22.90 10.71 3.13
CA VAL A 412 -22.52 10.78 4.56
C VAL A 412 -21.37 11.75 4.87
N PHE A 413 -21.66 12.73 5.73
CA PHE A 413 -20.71 13.56 6.47
C PHE A 413 -20.93 13.37 7.98
N LYS A 414 -20.06 12.60 8.65
CA LYS A 414 -20.20 12.27 10.08
C LYS A 414 -18.89 11.86 10.75
N ASN A 415 -18.96 11.64 12.06
CA ASN A 415 -17.94 10.93 12.81
C ASN A 415 -18.13 9.42 12.65
N LEU A 416 -17.22 8.77 11.92
CA LEU A 416 -17.17 7.32 11.71
C LEU A 416 -16.55 6.58 12.92
N GLY A 417 -16.07 7.31 13.93
CA GLY A 417 -15.54 6.75 15.17
C GLY A 417 -14.32 5.86 14.92
N GLN A 418 -14.36 4.65 15.46
CA GLN A 418 -13.26 3.69 15.33
C GLN A 418 -13.19 2.99 13.97
N ASP A 419 -14.23 3.13 13.11
CA ASP A 419 -14.26 2.47 11.81
C ASP A 419 -13.03 2.86 10.97
N LYS A 420 -12.61 1.98 10.04
CA LYS A 420 -11.41 2.16 9.20
C LYS A 420 -10.14 2.51 10.00
N ASN A 421 -9.94 1.87 11.16
CA ASN A 421 -8.76 2.06 12.01
C ASN A 421 -8.66 3.50 12.57
N GLY A 422 -9.78 3.99 13.10
CA GLY A 422 -9.88 5.29 13.76
C GLY A 422 -10.15 6.45 12.80
N ALA A 423 -11.10 6.29 11.88
CA ALA A 423 -11.48 7.31 10.92
C ALA A 423 -11.93 8.62 11.58
N GLY A 424 -12.62 8.57 12.73
CA GLY A 424 -13.14 9.77 13.39
C GLY A 424 -14.03 10.60 12.46
N TRP A 425 -13.94 11.92 12.54
CA TRP A 425 -14.64 12.78 11.58
C TRP A 425 -14.10 12.62 10.16
N ASN A 426 -15.01 12.36 9.22
CA ASN A 426 -14.64 12.14 7.83
C ASN A 426 -14.42 13.46 7.04
N THR A 427 -15.14 14.54 7.38
CA THR A 427 -15.00 15.86 6.73
C THR A 427 -15.50 17.02 7.60
N GLY A 428 -15.06 18.25 7.28
CA GLY A 428 -15.68 19.52 7.68
C GLY A 428 -15.79 20.51 6.51
N ASN A 429 -16.60 21.55 6.66
CA ASN A 429 -16.83 22.59 5.64
C ASN A 429 -17.29 22.07 4.26
N SER A 430 -18.02 20.95 4.24
CA SER A 430 -18.50 20.30 3.00
C SER A 430 -19.97 20.59 2.73
N LEU A 431 -20.38 20.42 1.48
CA LEU A 431 -21.71 20.79 0.99
C LEU A 431 -22.31 19.72 0.08
N PHE A 432 -23.54 19.32 0.40
CA PHE A 432 -24.46 18.67 -0.53
C PHE A 432 -25.35 19.73 -1.18
N TRP A 433 -25.36 19.79 -2.52
CA TRP A 433 -26.20 20.69 -3.30
C TRP A 433 -27.03 19.90 -4.31
N GLN A 434 -28.35 19.97 -4.19
CA GLN A 434 -29.28 19.26 -5.08
C GLN A 434 -29.00 17.78 -5.26
N CYS A 435 -28.58 17.12 -4.17
CA CYS A 435 -28.34 15.69 -4.15
C CYS A 435 -29.63 14.89 -3.92
N THR A 436 -29.61 13.64 -4.37
CA THR A 436 -30.67 12.66 -4.09
C THR A 436 -30.01 11.36 -3.62
N ALA A 437 -30.54 10.77 -2.56
CA ALA A 437 -30.02 9.53 -1.97
C ALA A 437 -31.11 8.84 -1.14
N ALA A 438 -30.90 7.59 -0.72
CA ALA A 438 -31.80 6.93 0.23
C ALA A 438 -31.80 7.66 1.59
N GLY A 439 -30.60 7.99 2.08
CA GLY A 439 -30.35 8.81 3.26
C GLY A 439 -29.27 9.87 3.02
N ILE A 440 -29.36 10.99 3.74
CA ILE A 440 -28.29 11.99 3.84
C ILE A 440 -28.01 12.24 5.31
N GLU A 441 -26.81 11.86 5.74
CA GLU A 441 -26.27 12.18 7.06
C GLU A 441 -25.35 13.41 6.95
N CYS A 442 -25.72 14.53 7.56
CA CYS A 442 -24.91 15.75 7.52
C CYS A 442 -24.72 16.31 8.93
N TYR A 443 -23.61 15.95 9.56
CA TYR A 443 -23.22 16.38 10.90
C TYR A 443 -22.06 17.37 10.85
N SER A 444 -22.01 18.33 11.78
CA SER A 444 -20.93 19.32 11.85
C SER A 444 -19.94 19.04 12.99
N PRO A 445 -18.64 18.89 12.70
CA PRO A 445 -17.61 18.61 13.71
C PRO A 445 -17.34 19.76 14.67
N ALA A 446 -17.45 21.00 14.20
CA ALA A 446 -17.18 22.20 15.00
C ALA A 446 -17.86 23.43 14.39
N ARG A 447 -17.92 24.53 15.16
CA ARG A 447 -18.53 25.79 14.73
C ARG A 447 -17.85 26.45 13.52
N ASP A 448 -16.55 26.22 13.32
CA ASP A 448 -15.75 26.72 12.20
C ASP A 448 -15.49 25.65 11.11
N ALA A 449 -16.20 24.51 11.20
CA ALA A 449 -16.08 23.37 10.30
C ALA A 449 -17.46 22.83 9.86
N VAL A 450 -18.42 23.73 9.64
CA VAL A 450 -19.83 23.41 9.44
C VAL A 450 -20.08 22.70 8.10
N ASN A 451 -20.68 21.51 8.15
CA ASN A 451 -21.18 20.80 6.97
C ASN A 451 -22.61 21.23 6.65
N ARG A 452 -22.99 21.17 5.37
CA ARG A 452 -24.22 21.77 4.85
C ARG A 452 -24.91 20.88 3.83
N ALA A 453 -26.23 21.03 3.73
CA ALA A 453 -27.05 20.42 2.69
C ALA A 453 -28.15 21.40 2.21
N TYR A 454 -28.33 21.49 0.90
CA TYR A 454 -29.24 22.46 0.29
C TYR A 454 -29.96 21.87 -0.94
N GLY A 455 -31.30 21.94 -0.98
CA GLY A 455 -32.07 21.44 -2.12
C GLY A 455 -32.05 19.92 -2.27
N CYS A 456 -31.77 19.17 -1.21
CA CYS A 456 -31.54 17.72 -1.26
C CYS A 456 -32.80 16.90 -0.99
N TRP A 457 -32.83 15.66 -1.49
CA TRP A 457 -33.94 14.70 -1.38
C TRP A 457 -33.47 13.38 -0.78
N ALA A 458 -33.90 13.05 0.44
CA ALA A 458 -33.55 11.81 1.14
C ALA A 458 -34.34 11.65 2.47
N GLN A 459 -34.07 10.58 3.22
CA GLN A 459 -34.20 10.62 4.67
C GLN A 459 -33.05 11.43 5.26
N PHE A 460 -33.33 12.36 6.19
CA PHE A 460 -32.33 13.30 6.69
C PHE A 460 -31.94 13.02 8.15
N SER A 461 -30.64 13.13 8.46
CA SER A 461 -30.14 13.11 9.83
C SER A 461 -28.90 14.01 10.00
N GLY A 462 -28.72 14.56 11.19
CA GLY A 462 -27.53 15.34 11.56
C GLY A 462 -27.78 16.82 11.86
N ASP A 463 -26.78 17.42 12.49
CA ASP A 463 -26.79 18.79 13.03
C ASP A 463 -26.06 19.82 12.16
N GLY A 464 -25.81 19.47 10.89
CA GLY A 464 -25.37 20.40 9.86
C GLY A 464 -26.40 21.50 9.55
N GLN A 465 -26.04 22.41 8.66
CA GLN A 465 -26.98 23.43 8.20
C GLN A 465 -27.79 22.92 7.01
N TRP A 466 -29.11 23.02 7.13
CA TRP A 466 -30.07 22.55 6.14
C TRP A 466 -30.93 23.71 5.63
N ALA A 467 -31.25 23.69 4.34
CA ALA A 467 -32.37 24.47 3.80
C ALA A 467 -32.87 23.86 2.48
N GLU A 468 -34.11 24.18 2.10
CA GLU A 468 -34.74 23.68 0.88
C GLU A 468 -34.78 22.13 0.78
N SER A 469 -34.87 21.44 1.92
CA SER A 469 -35.01 19.97 1.93
C SER A 469 -36.28 19.54 1.20
N ASN A 470 -36.17 18.53 0.33
CA ASN A 470 -37.22 18.07 -0.59
C ASN A 470 -37.76 19.17 -1.51
N ASN A 471 -36.90 20.10 -1.93
CA ASN A 471 -37.22 21.11 -2.94
C ASN A 471 -36.17 21.12 -4.06
N HIS A 472 -36.52 21.67 -5.21
CA HIS A 472 -35.58 22.00 -6.26
C HIS A 472 -35.23 23.48 -6.19
N VAL A 473 -33.96 23.81 -6.41
CA VAL A 473 -33.46 25.18 -6.27
C VAL A 473 -32.76 25.64 -7.54
N HIS A 474 -32.65 26.95 -7.71
CA HIS A 474 -31.85 27.57 -8.76
C HIS A 474 -30.64 28.27 -8.13
N PRO A 475 -29.45 28.22 -8.75
CA PRO A 475 -29.10 27.51 -9.99
C PRO A 475 -29.08 25.99 -9.81
N ARG A 476 -29.15 25.23 -10.92
CA ARG A 476 -29.15 23.76 -10.85
C ARG A 476 -27.84 23.22 -10.26
N SER A 477 -26.70 23.75 -10.72
CA SER A 477 -25.38 23.42 -10.18
C SER A 477 -24.77 24.64 -9.50
N LEU A 478 -24.33 24.47 -8.26
CA LEU A 478 -23.58 25.50 -7.54
C LEU A 478 -22.18 25.68 -8.14
N PHE A 479 -21.49 24.58 -8.47
CA PHE A 479 -20.15 24.61 -9.02
C PHE A 479 -20.08 25.50 -10.27
N TYR A 480 -21.01 25.31 -11.20
CA TYR A 480 -21.02 26.06 -12.45
C TYR A 480 -21.47 27.52 -12.28
N ALA A 481 -22.34 27.81 -11.32
CA ALA A 481 -22.68 29.19 -10.97
C ALA A 481 -21.47 29.92 -10.34
N GLN A 482 -20.73 29.25 -9.47
CA GLN A 482 -19.47 29.78 -8.92
C GLN A 482 -18.42 29.98 -10.01
N LEU A 483 -18.30 29.03 -10.95
CA LEU A 483 -17.38 29.13 -12.07
C LEU A 483 -17.71 30.31 -12.99
N ALA A 484 -18.98 30.46 -13.37
CA ALA A 484 -19.44 31.58 -14.18
C ALA A 484 -19.16 32.93 -13.49
N ALA A 485 -19.40 33.01 -12.18
CA ALA A 485 -19.10 34.21 -11.39
C ALA A 485 -17.59 34.51 -11.31
N ARG A 486 -16.75 33.48 -11.09
CA ARG A 486 -15.28 33.65 -10.99
C ARG A 486 -14.66 34.04 -12.32
N LEU A 487 -15.10 33.43 -13.42
CA LEU A 487 -14.58 33.69 -14.77
C LEU A 487 -15.26 34.88 -15.45
N ASN A 488 -16.36 35.38 -14.88
CA ASN A 488 -17.20 36.42 -15.45
C ASN A 488 -17.59 36.12 -16.91
N LYS A 489 -17.99 34.87 -17.17
CA LYS A 489 -18.43 34.38 -18.49
C LYS A 489 -19.54 33.35 -18.34
N ASP A 490 -20.30 33.12 -19.41
CA ASP A 490 -21.24 32.00 -19.46
C ASP A 490 -20.47 30.66 -19.51
N CYS A 491 -20.88 29.73 -18.66
CA CYS A 491 -20.29 28.40 -18.55
C CYS A 491 -21.31 27.29 -18.87
N SER A 492 -22.48 27.61 -19.43
CA SER A 492 -23.56 26.65 -19.68
C SER A 492 -23.14 25.49 -20.61
N ASP A 493 -22.39 25.79 -21.67
CA ASP A 493 -21.85 24.77 -22.59
C ASP A 493 -20.83 23.85 -21.90
N GLN A 494 -19.97 24.41 -21.05
CA GLN A 494 -19.01 23.64 -20.25
C GLN A 494 -19.74 22.79 -19.20
N ALA A 495 -20.85 23.30 -18.65
CA ALA A 495 -21.63 22.63 -17.63
C ALA A 495 -22.30 21.36 -18.11
N ARG A 496 -22.92 21.43 -19.30
CA ARG A 496 -23.66 20.32 -19.91
C ARG A 496 -24.52 19.60 -18.87
N ILE A 497 -25.35 20.38 -18.16
CA ILE A 497 -26.24 19.86 -17.11
C ILE A 497 -27.36 19.06 -17.77
N LEU A 498 -27.50 17.79 -17.37
CA LEU A 498 -28.59 16.90 -17.80
C LEU A 498 -29.93 17.63 -17.61
N PRO A 499 -30.69 17.88 -18.70
CA PRO A 499 -31.97 18.53 -18.60
C PRO A 499 -32.93 17.73 -17.72
N ARG A 500 -33.48 18.36 -16.69
CA ARG A 500 -34.52 17.80 -15.81
C ARG A 500 -35.67 18.79 -15.74
N ALA A 501 -36.90 18.31 -15.92
CA ALA A 501 -38.08 19.09 -15.63
C ALA A 501 -38.20 19.25 -14.11
N THR A 502 -37.89 20.44 -13.59
CA THR A 502 -37.97 20.76 -12.15
C THR A 502 -39.20 21.58 -11.80
N ASN A 503 -39.93 22.11 -12.80
CA ASN A 503 -41.18 22.83 -12.61
C ASN A 503 -42.33 21.82 -12.48
N ALA A 504 -42.63 21.39 -11.26
CA ALA A 504 -43.77 20.54 -10.95
C ALA A 504 -44.87 21.36 -10.26
N THR A 505 -46.11 21.22 -10.71
CA THR A 505 -47.29 21.74 -9.98
C THR A 505 -47.96 20.61 -9.22
N SER A 506 -48.27 20.83 -7.95
CA SER A 506 -49.09 19.92 -7.15
C SER A 506 -50.59 20.07 -7.45
N SER A 507 -50.96 21.00 -8.34
CA SER A 507 -52.34 21.26 -8.75
C SER A 507 -52.40 21.63 -10.25
N PRO A 508 -52.08 20.69 -11.16
CA PRO A 508 -52.20 20.92 -12.59
C PRO A 508 -53.65 21.09 -13.02
N THR A 509 -53.89 21.80 -14.12
CA THR A 509 -55.17 21.73 -14.82
C THR A 509 -55.35 20.33 -15.41
N VAL A 510 -56.58 19.96 -15.79
CA VAL A 510 -56.86 18.64 -16.40
C VAL A 510 -56.05 18.47 -17.69
N GLU A 511 -55.95 19.52 -18.51
CA GLU A 511 -55.19 19.52 -19.75
C GLU A 511 -53.68 19.31 -19.49
N ALA A 512 -53.10 20.04 -18.53
CA ALA A 512 -51.70 19.88 -18.16
C ALA A 512 -51.41 18.50 -17.56
N ALA A 513 -52.34 17.94 -16.77
CA ALA A 513 -52.22 16.59 -16.25
C ALA A 513 -52.27 15.53 -17.37
N MET A 514 -53.14 15.71 -18.37
CA MET A 514 -53.19 14.83 -19.55
C MET A 514 -51.92 14.93 -20.41
N GLU A 515 -51.33 16.11 -20.51
CA GLU A 515 -50.04 16.31 -21.19
C GLU A 515 -48.90 15.62 -20.44
N MET A 516 -48.76 15.86 -19.12
CA MET A 516 -47.77 15.16 -18.29
C MET A 516 -47.95 13.64 -18.31
N ALA A 517 -49.20 13.15 -18.36
CA ALA A 517 -49.48 11.71 -18.51
C ALA A 517 -49.03 11.15 -19.86
N LYS A 518 -49.10 11.94 -20.94
CA LYS A 518 -48.53 11.55 -22.25
C LYS A 518 -47.00 11.54 -22.21
N GLU A 519 -46.39 12.56 -21.60
CA GLU A 519 -44.94 12.64 -21.42
C GLU A 519 -44.40 11.45 -20.61
N ALA A 520 -45.15 10.97 -19.61
CA ALA A 520 -44.76 9.83 -18.78
C ALA A 520 -44.58 8.50 -19.54
N TYR A 521 -45.12 8.35 -20.74
CA TYR A 521 -44.84 7.19 -21.60
C TYR A 521 -43.44 7.20 -22.22
N THR A 522 -42.76 8.34 -22.19
CA THR A 522 -41.38 8.47 -22.68
C THR A 522 -40.41 8.29 -21.51
N PRO A 523 -39.54 7.27 -21.50
CA PRO A 523 -38.53 7.11 -20.48
C PRO A 523 -37.64 8.36 -20.38
N ARG A 524 -37.30 8.73 -19.14
CA ARG A 524 -36.42 9.88 -18.90
C ARG A 524 -35.02 9.62 -19.47
N LEU A 525 -34.37 10.68 -19.95
CA LEU A 525 -32.94 10.63 -20.29
C LEU A 525 -32.12 10.27 -19.04
N THR A 526 -31.31 9.22 -19.16
CA THR A 526 -30.45 8.72 -18.07
C THR A 526 -29.07 9.38 -18.15
N MET A 527 -28.35 9.42 -17.02
CA MET A 527 -26.98 9.90 -17.00
C MET A 527 -26.08 9.08 -17.92
N GLN A 528 -26.24 7.76 -17.94
CA GLN A 528 -25.47 6.89 -18.83
C GLN A 528 -25.65 7.29 -20.31
N LYS A 529 -26.89 7.46 -20.77
CA LYS A 529 -27.17 7.89 -22.15
C LYS A 529 -26.65 9.31 -22.41
N TRP A 530 -26.76 10.21 -21.43
CA TRP A 530 -26.16 11.54 -21.52
C TRP A 530 -24.64 11.48 -21.69
N ILE A 531 -23.94 10.58 -21.00
CA ILE A 531 -22.50 10.36 -21.16
C ILE A 531 -22.18 9.77 -22.55
N GLU A 532 -22.99 8.82 -23.04
CA GLU A 532 -22.88 8.22 -24.38
C GLU A 532 -23.00 9.25 -25.51
N GLU A 533 -23.95 10.18 -25.38
CA GLU A 533 -24.20 11.25 -26.34
C GLU A 533 -23.26 12.47 -26.17
N ALA A 534 -22.25 12.38 -25.30
CA ALA A 534 -21.28 13.46 -25.12
C ALA A 534 -20.51 13.74 -26.41
N PRO A 535 -20.42 15.01 -26.86
CA PRO A 535 -19.63 15.37 -28.04
C PRO A 535 -18.15 15.09 -27.79
N TYR A 536 -17.47 14.54 -28.79
CA TYR A 536 -16.03 14.32 -28.76
C TYR A 536 -15.37 14.97 -29.98
N THR A 537 -14.51 15.96 -29.74
CA THR A 537 -13.98 16.86 -30.77
C THR A 537 -12.54 16.56 -31.17
N ALA A 538 -11.78 15.83 -30.34
CA ALA A 538 -10.43 15.42 -30.67
C ALA A 538 -10.39 14.47 -31.88
N SER A 539 -9.38 14.64 -32.72
CA SER A 539 -9.23 13.84 -33.94
C SER A 539 -8.92 12.38 -33.65
N VAL A 540 -9.68 11.48 -34.26
CA VAL A 540 -9.44 10.02 -34.29
C VAL A 540 -8.89 9.55 -35.65
N SER A 541 -8.45 10.48 -36.50
CA SER A 541 -7.93 10.14 -37.83
C SER A 541 -6.49 9.63 -37.76
N SER A 542 -6.23 8.45 -38.34
CA SER A 542 -4.91 7.81 -38.40
C SER A 542 -4.17 8.02 -39.73
N GLY A 543 -4.85 8.41 -40.81
CA GLY A 543 -4.33 8.32 -42.19
C GLY A 543 -3.09 9.15 -42.53
N LYS A 544 -2.70 10.12 -41.69
CA LYS A 544 -1.47 10.92 -41.86
C LYS A 544 -0.44 10.69 -40.74
N LEU A 545 -0.72 9.80 -39.80
CA LEU A 545 0.16 9.50 -38.67
C LEU A 545 1.18 8.44 -39.07
N LYS A 546 2.37 8.53 -38.47
CA LYS A 546 3.35 7.44 -38.55
C LYS A 546 2.82 6.25 -37.76
N SER A 547 2.91 5.05 -38.32
CA SER A 547 2.64 3.83 -37.55
C SER A 547 3.79 3.58 -36.59
N LEU A 548 3.51 2.93 -35.47
CA LEU A 548 4.53 2.46 -34.53
C LEU A 548 5.61 1.63 -35.22
N GLU A 549 5.22 0.82 -36.22
CA GLU A 549 6.09 -0.04 -37.03
C GLU A 549 7.13 0.74 -37.85
N ASP A 550 6.81 1.97 -38.25
CA ASP A 550 7.68 2.81 -39.07
C ASP A 550 8.70 3.60 -38.23
N LEU A 551 8.53 3.59 -36.90
CA LEU A 551 9.41 4.29 -35.98
C LEU A 551 10.67 3.47 -35.70
N LYS A 552 11.83 4.13 -35.89
CA LYS A 552 13.12 3.57 -35.48
C LYS A 552 13.35 3.88 -34.02
N PHE A 553 13.33 2.84 -33.19
CA PHE A 553 13.70 2.92 -31.79
C PHE A 553 15.19 2.67 -31.63
N LYS A 554 15.87 3.45 -30.79
CA LYS A 554 17.13 2.96 -30.20
C LYS A 554 16.71 1.82 -29.29
N THR A 555 17.06 0.59 -29.64
CA THR A 555 16.87 -0.55 -28.75
C THR A 555 17.49 -0.17 -27.40
N PRO A 556 16.71 -0.10 -26.31
CA PRO A 556 17.30 0.03 -24.99
C PRO A 556 18.32 -1.09 -24.86
N ILE A 557 19.55 -0.78 -24.45
CA ILE A 557 20.49 -1.82 -24.06
C ILE A 557 19.93 -2.39 -22.77
N TYR A 558 19.05 -3.39 -22.89
CA TYR A 558 18.67 -4.20 -21.74
C TYR A 558 19.97 -4.82 -21.26
N LYS A 559 20.35 -4.49 -20.02
CA LYS A 559 21.44 -5.20 -19.38
C LYS A 559 21.02 -6.67 -19.37
N GLU A 560 21.85 -7.57 -19.89
CA GLU A 560 21.58 -9.00 -19.77
C GLU A 560 21.32 -9.31 -18.30
N LYS A 561 20.35 -10.19 -18.05
CA LYS A 561 20.07 -10.66 -16.71
C LYS A 561 21.36 -11.23 -16.15
N GLU A 562 21.80 -10.73 -15.01
CA GLU A 562 22.95 -11.30 -14.32
C GLU A 562 22.50 -12.63 -13.70
N ASP A 563 22.81 -13.71 -14.38
CA ASP A 563 22.58 -15.06 -13.86
C ASP A 563 23.65 -15.36 -12.81
N HIS A 564 23.26 -15.26 -11.55
CA HIS A 564 24.09 -15.57 -10.41
C HIS A 564 23.99 -17.06 -10.03
N LEU A 565 25.14 -17.69 -9.78
CA LEU A 565 25.18 -19.07 -9.33
C LEU A 565 25.11 -19.14 -7.80
N PHE A 566 23.92 -19.45 -7.27
CA PHE A 566 23.73 -19.78 -5.87
C PHE A 566 24.07 -21.24 -5.61
N ALA A 567 24.95 -21.51 -4.64
CA ALA A 567 25.31 -22.87 -4.28
C ALA A 567 25.78 -22.98 -2.83
N ILE A 568 25.73 -24.20 -2.29
CA ILE A 568 26.42 -24.56 -1.06
C ILE A 568 27.68 -25.33 -1.44
N ILE A 569 28.84 -24.70 -1.27
CA ILE A 569 30.15 -25.28 -1.59
C ILE A 569 30.99 -25.27 -0.32
N ASN A 570 31.61 -26.41 0.00
CA ASN A 570 32.33 -26.63 1.26
C ASN A 570 31.49 -26.26 2.50
N GLY A 571 30.19 -26.56 2.45
CA GLY A 571 29.24 -26.23 3.51
C GLY A 571 29.13 -24.74 3.81
N ARG A 572 29.30 -23.89 2.79
CA ARG A 572 29.07 -22.44 2.86
C ARG A 572 28.18 -21.98 1.73
N MET A 573 27.21 -21.13 2.03
CA MET A 573 26.37 -20.49 1.01
C MET A 573 27.18 -19.44 0.23
N GLN A 574 27.16 -19.56 -1.09
CA GLN A 574 27.95 -18.73 -1.99
C GLN A 574 27.12 -18.22 -3.16
N VAL A 575 27.54 -17.07 -3.70
CA VAL A 575 27.08 -16.52 -4.98
C VAL A 575 28.30 -16.24 -5.86
N ASP A 576 28.38 -16.91 -7.01
CA ASP A 576 29.53 -16.83 -7.94
C ASP A 576 30.88 -17.12 -7.25
N GLY A 577 30.90 -18.07 -6.32
CA GLY A 577 32.10 -18.43 -5.55
C GLY A 577 32.47 -17.44 -4.43
N ARG A 578 31.68 -16.41 -4.19
CA ARG A 578 31.84 -15.46 -3.07
C ARG A 578 30.95 -15.87 -1.91
N LEU A 579 31.44 -15.77 -0.68
CA LEU A 579 30.63 -16.00 0.52
C LEU A 579 29.47 -14.98 0.57
N LEU A 580 28.25 -15.48 0.74
CA LEU A 580 27.10 -14.60 0.99
C LEU A 580 27.18 -14.00 2.39
N VAL A 581 27.11 -12.66 2.48
CA VAL A 581 27.20 -11.89 3.72
C VAL A 581 26.14 -10.78 3.73
N GLY A 582 25.57 -10.49 4.90
CA GLY A 582 24.58 -9.42 5.06
C GLY A 582 23.49 -9.74 6.08
N GLY A 583 22.67 -8.73 6.39
CA GLY A 583 21.62 -8.81 7.39
C GLY A 583 20.40 -9.64 6.96
N ARG A 584 19.57 -9.98 7.94
CA ARG A 584 18.26 -10.63 7.77
C ARG A 584 17.17 -9.65 8.19
N GLN A 585 16.10 -9.57 7.40
CA GLN A 585 14.92 -8.79 7.74
C GLN A 585 13.68 -9.68 7.77
N GLU A 586 13.05 -9.76 8.93
CA GLU A 586 11.71 -10.31 9.09
C GLU A 586 10.64 -9.36 8.58
N VAL A 587 9.57 -9.93 8.06
CA VAL A 587 8.39 -9.18 7.66
C VAL A 587 7.49 -8.83 8.85
N PRO A 588 6.86 -7.63 8.88
CA PRO A 588 5.87 -7.29 9.89
C PRO A 588 4.67 -8.26 9.89
N TRP A 589 4.28 -8.78 11.04
CA TRP A 589 3.18 -9.77 11.11
C TRP A 589 1.77 -9.20 10.91
N TRP A 590 1.54 -7.95 11.36
CA TRP A 590 0.21 -7.28 11.33
C TRP A 590 0.23 -5.75 11.55
N ASN A 591 1.33 -5.17 12.04
CA ASN A 591 1.36 -3.84 12.68
C ASN A 591 1.50 -2.60 11.74
N GLY A 592 1.18 -2.73 10.44
CA GLY A 592 1.26 -1.63 9.47
C GLY A 592 0.12 -0.62 9.60
N LYS A 593 0.37 0.67 9.32
CA LYS A 593 -0.67 1.73 9.32
C LYS A 593 -0.70 2.48 7.99
N LEU A 594 -1.88 2.92 7.57
CA LEU A 594 -2.09 3.67 6.32
C LEU A 594 -1.90 5.20 6.45
N ARG A 595 -1.70 5.67 7.69
CA ARG A 595 -1.46 7.08 8.02
C ARG A 595 -0.09 7.51 7.50
N THR A 596 -0.04 8.67 6.84
CA THR A 596 1.19 9.19 6.20
C THR A 596 2.37 9.30 7.18
N SER A 597 2.11 9.67 8.43
CA SER A 597 3.12 9.80 9.49
C SER A 597 3.82 8.49 9.86
N PHE A 598 3.16 7.34 9.64
CA PHE A 598 3.74 6.03 9.90
C PHE A 598 4.66 5.54 8.79
N LEU A 599 4.40 5.93 7.53
CA LEU A 599 5.07 5.36 6.35
C LEU A 599 6.59 5.54 6.37
N SER A 600 7.12 6.61 6.97
CA SER A 600 8.56 6.85 7.11
C SER A 600 9.30 5.81 7.98
N LYS A 601 8.56 5.06 8.82
CA LYS A 601 9.08 4.01 9.71
C LYS A 601 8.74 2.60 9.22
N ALA A 602 8.05 2.49 8.08
CA ALA A 602 7.61 1.20 7.58
C ALA A 602 8.80 0.36 7.10
N LYS A 603 8.69 -0.96 7.28
CA LYS A 603 9.58 -1.95 6.68
C LYS A 603 8.92 -2.57 5.45
N PRO A 604 9.68 -3.07 4.47
CA PRO A 604 9.12 -3.84 3.36
C PRO A 604 8.34 -5.09 3.80
N HIS A 605 7.29 -5.45 3.06
CA HIS A 605 6.58 -6.72 3.14
C HIS A 605 5.96 -7.06 1.78
N VAL A 606 6.58 -7.98 1.04
CA VAL A 606 6.25 -8.21 -0.38
C VAL A 606 4.83 -8.72 -0.65
N THR A 607 4.15 -9.30 0.35
CA THR A 607 2.73 -9.74 0.26
C THR A 607 1.76 -8.90 1.09
N ARG A 608 2.13 -7.68 1.48
CA ARG A 608 1.19 -6.72 2.08
C ARG A 608 0.50 -5.98 0.96
N PHE A 609 -0.81 -5.83 1.07
CA PHE A 609 -1.62 -5.19 0.06
C PHE A 609 -2.41 -4.01 0.63
N VAL A 610 -2.30 -2.88 -0.04
CA VAL A 610 -3.12 -1.69 0.19
C VAL A 610 -3.79 -1.34 -1.13
N PRO A 611 -5.10 -1.58 -1.27
CA PRO A 611 -5.84 -1.30 -2.49
C PRO A 611 -5.57 0.09 -3.05
N GLY A 612 -5.17 0.15 -4.32
CA GLY A 612 -4.89 1.39 -5.03
C GLY A 612 -3.71 2.21 -4.53
N ARG A 613 -2.88 1.73 -3.58
CA ARG A 613 -1.74 2.49 -3.02
C ARG A 613 -0.47 1.66 -3.00
N GLU A 614 0.61 2.24 -3.54
CA GLU A 614 1.90 1.58 -3.67
C GLU A 614 3.05 2.38 -3.04
N GLY A 615 4.12 1.68 -2.71
CA GLY A 615 5.32 2.24 -2.09
C GLY A 615 5.65 1.60 -0.75
N LEU A 616 6.74 2.06 -0.15
CA LEU A 616 7.25 1.49 1.10
C LEU A 616 6.19 1.57 2.21
N GLY A 617 5.83 0.42 2.75
CA GLY A 617 4.84 0.33 3.82
C GLY A 617 3.37 0.26 3.39
N LEU A 618 3.12 0.42 2.09
CA LEU A 618 1.83 0.24 1.43
C LEU A 618 1.85 -1.11 0.68
N THR A 619 1.41 -1.15 -0.58
CA THR A 619 1.78 -2.25 -1.49
C THR A 619 3.20 -1.99 -1.99
N ASP A 620 4.19 -2.68 -1.41
CA ASP A 620 5.59 -2.46 -1.77
C ASP A 620 5.83 -2.77 -3.27
N ARG A 621 6.61 -1.96 -3.99
CA ARG A 621 7.08 -2.31 -5.35
C ARG A 621 8.29 -3.22 -5.22
N ILE A 622 8.30 -4.39 -5.87
CA ILE A 622 9.37 -5.39 -5.71
C ILE A 622 10.75 -4.79 -6.01
N ASP A 623 10.88 -4.01 -7.10
CA ASP A 623 12.15 -3.36 -7.47
C ASP A 623 12.64 -2.40 -6.39
N SER A 624 11.71 -1.69 -5.74
CA SER A 624 12.03 -0.79 -4.63
C SER A 624 12.44 -1.56 -3.38
N THR A 625 11.81 -2.71 -3.10
CA THR A 625 12.19 -3.60 -1.99
C THR A 625 13.59 -4.17 -2.18
N VAL A 626 13.90 -4.69 -3.38
CA VAL A 626 15.23 -5.21 -3.71
C VAL A 626 16.29 -4.12 -3.56
N ASN A 627 16.06 -2.93 -4.11
CA ASN A 627 16.97 -1.79 -3.97
C ASN A 627 17.12 -1.33 -2.50
N TYR A 628 16.03 -1.34 -1.72
CA TYR A 628 16.07 -1.06 -0.29
C TYR A 628 16.97 -2.07 0.44
N MET A 629 16.84 -3.36 0.15
CA MET A 629 17.64 -4.39 0.79
C MET A 629 19.12 -4.25 0.47
N VAL A 630 19.48 -4.09 -0.81
CA VAL A 630 20.86 -3.85 -1.26
C VAL A 630 21.45 -2.61 -0.56
N LYS A 631 20.72 -1.49 -0.55
CA LYS A 631 21.17 -0.24 0.08
C LYS A 631 21.41 -0.38 1.59
N ASN A 632 20.62 -1.22 2.27
CA ASN A 632 20.71 -1.43 3.71
C ASN A 632 21.52 -2.67 4.09
N GLN A 633 22.27 -3.26 3.15
CA GLN A 633 23.07 -4.48 3.37
C GLN A 633 22.26 -5.64 3.97
N ILE A 634 21.00 -5.77 3.55
CA ILE A 634 20.11 -6.87 3.93
C ILE A 634 20.22 -7.92 2.83
N LEU A 635 20.72 -9.10 3.19
CA LEU A 635 20.89 -10.26 2.31
C LEU A 635 19.60 -11.10 2.24
N VAL A 636 18.97 -11.34 3.38
CA VAL A 636 17.85 -12.28 3.53
C VAL A 636 16.56 -11.54 3.81
N LEU A 637 15.55 -11.75 2.97
CA LEU A 637 14.16 -11.49 3.35
C LEU A 637 13.60 -12.76 3.99
N ASP A 638 13.32 -12.70 5.29
CA ASP A 638 12.71 -13.80 6.04
C ASP A 638 11.20 -13.59 6.09
N HIS A 639 10.47 -14.40 5.32
CA HIS A 639 9.08 -14.18 4.97
C HIS A 639 8.19 -15.33 5.47
N ASN A 640 7.14 -14.94 6.19
CA ASN A 640 5.98 -15.77 6.53
C ASN A 640 4.68 -15.04 6.16
N TYR A 641 3.56 -15.76 6.03
CA TYR A 641 2.25 -15.13 5.83
C TYR A 641 1.77 -14.40 7.11
N GLY A 642 0.90 -13.41 6.95
CA GLY A 642 0.48 -12.52 8.04
C GLY A 642 -0.30 -13.22 9.15
N LEU A 643 -0.22 -12.66 10.36
CA LEU A 643 -0.88 -13.22 11.55
C LEU A 643 -2.41 -13.27 11.41
N TRP A 644 -2.99 -12.28 10.74
CA TRP A 644 -4.38 -12.24 10.31
C TRP A 644 -4.50 -11.34 9.08
N TYR A 645 -5.58 -11.49 8.34
CA TYR A 645 -5.79 -10.79 7.08
C TYR A 645 -5.95 -9.27 7.25
N GLU A 646 -6.65 -8.82 8.28
CA GLU A 646 -7.18 -7.44 8.38
C GLU A 646 -7.05 -6.82 9.78
N ARG A 647 -7.06 -5.49 9.85
CA ARG A 647 -6.60 -4.71 11.01
C ARG A 647 -7.60 -4.56 12.15
N ARG A 648 -8.88 -4.91 12.00
CA ARG A 648 -9.82 -4.95 13.16
C ARG A 648 -9.33 -5.93 14.21
N ARG A 649 -8.63 -7.01 13.81
CA ARG A 649 -8.07 -8.02 14.72
C ARG A 649 -6.88 -7.54 15.55
N ASP A 650 -6.38 -6.34 15.32
CA ASP A 650 -5.41 -5.69 16.20
C ASP A 650 -5.91 -5.53 17.64
N ASP A 651 -7.23 -5.51 17.86
CA ASP A 651 -7.85 -5.55 19.20
C ASP A 651 -7.57 -6.85 19.97
N HIS A 652 -7.03 -7.88 19.30
CA HIS A 652 -6.79 -9.22 19.83
C HIS A 652 -8.05 -9.88 20.40
N GLU A 653 -9.22 -9.54 19.84
CA GLU A 653 -10.46 -10.18 20.23
C GLU A 653 -10.70 -11.49 19.50
N ARG A 654 -11.57 -12.33 20.07
CA ARG A 654 -11.94 -13.65 19.52
C ARG A 654 -13.31 -13.67 18.84
N VAL A 655 -14.00 -12.53 18.86
CA VAL A 655 -15.38 -12.39 18.41
C VAL A 655 -15.48 -12.35 16.88
N ARG A 656 -16.63 -12.80 16.37
CA ARG A 656 -16.99 -12.69 14.95
C ARG A 656 -17.19 -11.22 14.60
N ARG A 657 -16.74 -10.80 13.42
CA ARG A 657 -16.99 -9.44 12.92
C ARG A 657 -18.41 -9.33 12.38
N ARG A 658 -19.00 -8.15 12.50
CA ARG A 658 -20.40 -7.88 12.11
C ARG A 658 -20.64 -8.04 10.61
N ASP A 659 -19.64 -7.68 9.80
CA ASP A 659 -19.72 -7.56 8.35
C ASP A 659 -18.32 -7.68 7.72
N GLY A 660 -18.28 -7.73 6.38
CA GLY A 660 -17.07 -7.75 5.58
C GLY A 660 -16.31 -6.42 5.48
N ASP A 661 -16.60 -5.41 6.32
CA ASP A 661 -15.89 -4.12 6.30
C ASP A 661 -14.47 -4.23 6.89
N VAL A 662 -13.61 -4.98 6.22
CA VAL A 662 -12.22 -5.26 6.61
C VAL A 662 -11.33 -4.02 6.46
N TRP A 663 -10.33 -3.86 7.34
CA TRP A 663 -9.47 -2.68 7.37
C TRP A 663 -8.03 -2.98 6.90
N GLY A 664 -7.52 -2.14 6.00
CA GLY A 664 -6.16 -2.25 5.48
C GLY A 664 -5.08 -1.63 6.39
N PRO A 665 -3.79 -1.95 6.19
CA PRO A 665 -3.26 -2.82 5.14
C PRO A 665 -3.69 -4.28 5.32
N PHE A 666 -3.91 -4.98 4.21
CA PHE A 666 -4.21 -6.41 4.20
C PHE A 666 -2.90 -7.20 4.19
N TYR A 667 -2.84 -8.22 5.05
CA TYR A 667 -1.75 -9.18 5.08
C TYR A 667 -2.23 -10.47 4.42
N GLU A 668 -1.97 -10.55 3.12
CA GLU A 668 -2.54 -11.58 2.26
C GLU A 668 -2.12 -12.98 2.71
N GLN A 669 -3.08 -13.89 2.66
CA GLN A 669 -2.91 -15.29 3.01
C GLN A 669 -2.56 -16.09 1.76
N PRO A 670 -1.86 -17.24 1.88
CA PRO A 670 -1.43 -18.04 0.73
C PRO A 670 -2.58 -18.76 0.00
N PHE A 671 -3.79 -18.71 0.55
CA PHE A 671 -5.02 -19.29 -0.01
C PHE A 671 -5.97 -18.18 -0.45
N ALA A 672 -6.57 -18.35 -1.62
CA ALA A 672 -7.60 -17.46 -2.12
C ALA A 672 -8.97 -17.79 -1.50
N ARG A 673 -9.85 -16.81 -1.54
CA ARG A 673 -11.24 -16.95 -1.10
C ARG A 673 -12.04 -17.76 -2.12
N SER A 674 -13.06 -18.48 -1.66
CA SER A 674 -13.91 -19.33 -2.50
C SER A 674 -15.08 -18.57 -3.13
N GLY A 675 -15.46 -17.44 -2.55
CA GLY A 675 -16.72 -16.75 -2.85
C GLY A 675 -17.94 -17.32 -2.12
N GLU A 676 -17.77 -18.44 -1.41
CA GLU A 676 -18.83 -19.19 -0.73
C GLU A 676 -18.82 -19.00 0.79
N GLY A 677 -20.01 -18.97 1.38
CA GLY A 677 -20.21 -18.81 2.82
C GLY A 677 -19.64 -17.49 3.36
N THR A 678 -19.47 -17.42 4.68
CA THR A 678 -18.93 -16.25 5.37
C THR A 678 -17.93 -16.71 6.44
N ALA A 679 -16.70 -16.19 6.36
CA ALA A 679 -15.63 -16.38 7.31
C ALA A 679 -15.81 -15.49 8.56
N TRP A 680 -14.96 -15.67 9.56
CA TRP A 680 -15.10 -15.00 10.86
C TRP A 680 -14.98 -13.48 10.81
N GLU A 681 -14.29 -12.97 9.79
CA GLU A 681 -14.11 -11.55 9.47
C GLU A 681 -15.20 -10.98 8.55
N GLY A 682 -16.17 -11.78 8.10
CA GLY A 682 -17.32 -11.31 7.31
C GLY A 682 -17.17 -11.33 5.79
N LEU A 683 -16.01 -11.73 5.26
CA LEU A 683 -15.79 -12.01 3.83
C LEU A 683 -16.09 -13.48 3.51
N SER A 684 -16.04 -13.90 2.24
CA SER A 684 -16.23 -15.32 1.90
C SER A 684 -15.13 -16.24 2.47
N LYS A 685 -15.43 -17.52 2.67
CA LYS A 685 -14.48 -18.50 3.22
C LYS A 685 -13.30 -18.73 2.26
N TYR A 686 -12.18 -19.21 2.78
CA TYR A 686 -11.04 -19.68 1.99
C TYR A 686 -11.32 -21.05 1.35
N ASP A 687 -10.65 -21.32 0.23
CA ASP A 687 -10.46 -22.67 -0.29
C ASP A 687 -8.97 -23.04 -0.21
N LEU A 688 -8.64 -23.98 0.67
CA LEU A 688 -7.27 -24.46 0.87
C LEU A 688 -6.70 -25.20 -0.37
N ASN A 689 -7.53 -25.56 -1.36
CA ASN A 689 -7.07 -26.06 -2.66
C ASN A 689 -6.85 -24.94 -3.70
N ARG A 690 -7.15 -23.68 -3.37
CA ARG A 690 -7.02 -22.54 -4.27
C ARG A 690 -5.88 -21.64 -3.79
N PRO A 691 -4.65 -21.77 -4.32
CA PRO A 691 -3.57 -20.84 -4.03
C PRO A 691 -3.97 -19.39 -4.37
N ASN A 692 -3.60 -18.44 -3.52
CA ASN A 692 -3.74 -17.00 -3.82
C ASN A 692 -2.69 -16.61 -4.86
N ALA A 693 -3.11 -16.47 -6.11
CA ALA A 693 -2.18 -16.33 -7.21
C ALA A 693 -1.38 -15.01 -7.11
N TRP A 694 -1.98 -13.95 -6.59
CA TRP A 694 -1.26 -12.71 -6.32
C TRP A 694 -0.17 -12.89 -5.25
N TYR A 695 -0.47 -13.53 -4.12
CA TYR A 695 0.49 -13.80 -3.05
C TYR A 695 1.73 -14.55 -3.57
N TRP A 696 1.51 -15.62 -4.31
CA TRP A 696 2.57 -16.49 -4.82
C TRP A 696 3.39 -15.81 -5.93
N ASN A 697 2.73 -15.11 -6.85
CA ASN A 697 3.39 -14.32 -7.89
C ASN A 697 4.29 -13.22 -7.30
N ARG A 698 3.85 -12.58 -6.20
CA ARG A 698 4.63 -11.52 -5.52
C ARG A 698 5.91 -12.04 -4.90
N LEU A 699 5.86 -13.21 -4.26
CA LEU A 699 7.07 -13.85 -3.73
C LEU A 699 7.99 -14.33 -4.85
N LYS A 700 7.43 -14.89 -5.94
CA LYS A 700 8.19 -15.32 -7.12
C LYS A 700 8.94 -14.14 -7.76
N GLN A 701 8.27 -13.00 -7.96
CA GLN A 701 8.94 -11.79 -8.45
C GLN A 701 10.06 -11.32 -7.53
N PHE A 702 9.89 -11.41 -6.21
CA PHE A 702 10.97 -11.09 -5.28
C PHE A 702 12.14 -12.06 -5.41
N ALA A 703 11.88 -13.36 -5.50
CA ALA A 703 12.93 -14.37 -5.68
C ALA A 703 13.72 -14.10 -6.97
N GLU A 704 13.04 -13.92 -8.10
CA GLU A 704 13.68 -13.71 -9.40
C GLU A 704 14.50 -12.42 -9.47
N LYS A 705 13.93 -11.29 -9.03
CA LYS A 705 14.62 -9.99 -9.06
C LYS A 705 15.66 -9.84 -7.95
N GLY A 706 15.45 -10.51 -6.82
CA GLY A 706 16.42 -10.62 -5.74
C GLY A 706 17.63 -11.44 -6.15
N ALA A 707 17.44 -12.49 -6.94
CA ALA A 707 18.52 -13.33 -7.46
C ALA A 707 19.54 -12.50 -8.26
N GLU A 708 19.08 -11.58 -9.12
CA GLU A 708 19.89 -10.60 -9.90
C GLU A 708 20.70 -9.61 -9.04
N LYS A 709 20.52 -9.65 -7.72
CA LYS A 709 21.23 -8.82 -6.74
C LYS A 709 21.91 -9.64 -5.65
N GLY A 710 21.97 -10.97 -5.80
CA GLY A 710 22.56 -11.86 -4.80
C GLY A 710 21.73 -12.00 -3.52
N LEU A 711 20.43 -11.65 -3.54
CA LEU A 711 19.56 -11.70 -2.36
C LEU A 711 18.90 -13.08 -2.22
N LEU A 712 18.61 -13.45 -0.97
CA LEU A 712 17.95 -14.70 -0.60
C LEU A 712 16.53 -14.46 -0.11
N LEU A 713 15.62 -15.36 -0.46
CA LEU A 713 14.30 -15.47 0.16
C LEU A 713 14.32 -16.67 1.11
N PHE A 714 14.18 -16.40 2.41
CA PHE A 714 13.89 -17.44 3.39
C PHE A 714 12.38 -17.55 3.49
N HIS A 715 11.84 -18.64 2.93
CA HIS A 715 10.41 -18.87 2.84
C HIS A 715 9.97 -19.80 3.97
N GLU A 716 9.37 -19.20 5.00
CA GLU A 716 8.78 -19.91 6.12
C GLU A 716 7.42 -20.47 5.69
N ASN A 717 7.36 -21.78 5.45
CA ASN A 717 6.17 -22.42 4.91
C ASN A 717 4.94 -22.22 5.82
N TYR A 718 5.14 -22.33 7.13
CA TYR A 718 4.08 -22.13 8.12
C TYR A 718 4.40 -20.94 9.04
N PHE A 719 3.40 -20.53 9.83
CA PHE A 719 3.59 -19.58 10.91
C PHE A 719 2.99 -20.13 12.21
N GLN A 720 3.84 -20.72 13.06
CA GLN A 720 3.38 -21.44 14.25
C GLN A 720 2.68 -20.51 15.27
N HIS A 721 3.00 -19.21 15.25
CA HIS A 721 2.38 -18.23 16.15
C HIS A 721 0.85 -18.19 16.02
N ASN A 722 0.29 -18.57 14.86
CA ASN A 722 -1.15 -18.65 14.60
C ASN A 722 -1.88 -19.74 15.39
N ILE A 723 -1.19 -20.83 15.73
CA ILE A 723 -1.80 -22.04 16.30
C ILE A 723 -1.51 -22.20 17.80
N LEU A 724 -0.79 -21.24 18.39
CA LEU A 724 -0.45 -21.18 19.80
C LEU A 724 -0.73 -19.80 20.40
N GLU A 725 -0.75 -19.77 21.73
CA GLU A 725 -0.66 -18.60 22.58
C GLU A 725 -1.87 -17.66 22.70
N ALA A 726 -2.53 -17.23 21.63
CA ALA A 726 -3.70 -16.37 21.77
C ALA A 726 -4.78 -16.72 20.76
N GLY A 727 -6.03 -16.80 21.23
CA GLY A 727 -7.17 -17.16 20.40
C GLY A 727 -7.34 -16.26 19.19
N ALA A 728 -7.05 -14.96 19.32
CA ALA A 728 -7.11 -13.99 18.24
C ALA A 728 -6.22 -14.34 17.02
N HIS A 729 -5.11 -15.04 17.24
CA HIS A 729 -4.22 -15.47 16.16
C HIS A 729 -4.84 -16.61 15.31
N TRP A 730 -5.77 -17.35 15.90
CA TRP A 730 -6.41 -18.52 15.31
C TRP A 730 -7.78 -18.21 14.69
N VAL A 731 -8.53 -17.26 15.25
CA VAL A 731 -9.94 -17.05 14.85
C VAL A 731 -10.13 -16.67 13.39
N ASP A 732 -9.17 -15.99 12.78
CA ASP A 732 -9.20 -15.59 11.36
C ASP A 732 -8.25 -16.47 10.50
N CYS A 733 -7.65 -17.52 11.08
CA CYS A 733 -6.73 -18.41 10.38
C CYS A 733 -7.46 -19.19 9.27
N PRO A 734 -6.92 -19.27 8.02
CA PRO A 734 -7.54 -20.02 6.93
C PRO A 734 -7.77 -21.50 7.24
N TRP A 735 -6.92 -22.11 8.07
CA TRP A 735 -7.01 -23.52 8.43
C TRP A 735 -8.11 -23.86 9.44
N ARG A 736 -8.78 -22.86 10.01
CA ARG A 736 -9.90 -23.06 10.94
C ARG A 736 -11.16 -23.46 10.16
N SER A 737 -11.89 -24.47 10.64
CA SER A 737 -13.13 -24.97 10.00
C SER A 737 -14.19 -23.90 9.72
N ALA A 738 -14.29 -22.87 10.57
CA ALA A 738 -15.20 -21.74 10.33
C ALA A 738 -14.80 -20.86 9.11
N ASN A 739 -13.53 -20.86 8.72
CA ASN A 739 -12.97 -19.94 7.73
C ASN A 739 -12.68 -20.59 6.38
N ASN A 740 -12.86 -21.90 6.23
CA ASN A 740 -12.66 -22.60 4.95
C ASN A 740 -13.82 -23.53 4.59
N ILE A 741 -13.86 -23.94 3.32
CA ILE A 741 -14.85 -24.89 2.79
C ILE A 741 -14.36 -26.36 2.79
N ASN A 742 -13.18 -26.62 3.37
CA ASN A 742 -12.40 -27.82 3.14
C ASN A 742 -12.54 -28.91 4.22
N GLN A 743 -13.43 -28.73 5.19
CA GLN A 743 -13.74 -29.72 6.23
C GLN A 743 -12.49 -30.18 7.00
N THR A 744 -11.71 -29.23 7.51
CA THR A 744 -10.45 -29.49 8.26
C THR A 744 -10.64 -30.20 9.61
N ASP A 745 -11.88 -30.35 10.08
CA ASP A 745 -12.28 -30.96 11.36
C ASP A 745 -11.60 -30.37 12.61
N MET A 746 -11.17 -29.11 12.53
CA MET A 746 -10.76 -28.34 13.71
C MET A 746 -12.00 -28.01 14.55
N PRO A 747 -11.90 -28.09 15.89
CA PRO A 747 -13.06 -28.01 16.79
C PRO A 747 -13.74 -26.63 16.76
N GLU A 748 -15.08 -26.65 16.76
CA GLU A 748 -15.94 -25.48 16.87
C GLU A 748 -17.05 -25.72 17.92
N PRO A 749 -17.41 -24.72 18.75
CA PRO A 749 -16.71 -23.44 18.92
C PRO A 749 -15.27 -23.68 19.42
N VAL A 750 -14.37 -22.75 19.10
CA VAL A 750 -12.95 -22.91 19.42
C VAL A 750 -12.75 -23.12 20.94
N PRO A 751 -12.02 -24.16 21.36
CA PRO A 751 -11.83 -24.48 22.78
C PRO A 751 -10.75 -23.58 23.40
N PHE A 752 -11.05 -22.30 23.65
CA PHE A 752 -10.09 -21.38 24.24
C PHE A 752 -9.78 -21.72 25.70
N ALA A 753 -8.50 -21.85 26.02
CA ALA A 753 -8.04 -22.03 27.39
C ALA A 753 -8.13 -20.72 28.19
N GLY A 754 -8.91 -20.75 29.27
CA GLY A 754 -9.21 -19.55 30.06
C GLY A 754 -9.89 -18.46 29.23
N ASP A 755 -10.68 -18.87 28.23
CA ASP A 755 -11.32 -18.05 27.20
C ASP A 755 -10.35 -17.26 26.29
N LYS A 756 -9.08 -17.07 26.64
CA LYS A 756 -8.13 -16.21 25.92
C LYS A 756 -7.11 -16.95 25.04
N ARG A 757 -6.63 -18.09 25.51
CA ARG A 757 -5.44 -18.77 24.98
C ARG A 757 -5.84 -19.88 24.01
N ILE A 758 -4.96 -20.22 23.08
CA ILE A 758 -5.17 -21.31 22.12
C ILE A 758 -3.99 -22.28 22.12
N PHE A 759 -4.30 -23.58 22.00
CA PHE A 759 -3.34 -24.68 21.97
C PHE A 759 -3.81 -25.74 20.98
N VAL A 760 -3.78 -25.42 19.69
CA VAL A 760 -4.25 -26.33 18.62
C VAL A 760 -3.10 -26.94 17.81
N ALA A 761 -1.84 -26.70 18.20
CA ALA A 761 -0.68 -27.15 17.44
C ALA A 761 -0.60 -28.68 17.32
N ASP A 762 -0.88 -29.44 18.39
CA ASP A 762 -0.95 -30.91 18.29
C ASP A 762 -1.99 -31.39 17.26
N MET A 763 -3.17 -30.74 17.20
CA MET A 763 -4.22 -31.10 16.23
C MET A 763 -3.84 -30.69 14.81
N PHE A 764 -3.23 -29.52 14.66
CA PHE A 764 -2.76 -29.00 13.39
C PHE A 764 -1.65 -29.88 12.80
N TYR A 765 -0.67 -30.26 13.61
CA TYR A 765 0.45 -31.10 13.18
C TYR A 765 0.14 -32.60 13.18
N ASP A 766 -1.12 -33.01 13.45
CA ASP A 766 -1.53 -34.42 13.40
C ASP A 766 -1.68 -34.90 11.95
N ILE A 767 -0.65 -35.62 11.48
CA ILE A 767 -0.60 -36.23 10.15
C ILE A 767 -1.37 -37.55 10.06
N SER A 768 -1.92 -38.07 11.15
CA SER A 768 -2.78 -39.28 11.11
C SER A 768 -4.19 -38.95 10.58
N HIS A 769 -4.60 -37.68 10.66
CA HIS A 769 -5.88 -37.23 10.15
C HIS A 769 -5.83 -37.12 8.61
N PRO A 770 -6.62 -37.93 7.86
CA PRO A 770 -6.44 -38.08 6.41
C PRO A 770 -6.65 -36.77 5.64
N VAL A 771 -7.65 -35.99 6.03
CA VAL A 771 -7.97 -34.71 5.37
C VAL A 771 -6.87 -33.67 5.58
N ARG A 772 -6.48 -33.39 6.83
CA ARG A 772 -5.42 -32.41 7.15
C ARG A 772 -4.07 -32.83 6.57
N ARG A 773 -3.72 -34.12 6.64
CA ARG A 773 -2.50 -34.67 6.05
C ARG A 773 -2.41 -34.32 4.56
N GLU A 774 -3.50 -34.49 3.81
CA GLU A 774 -3.52 -34.19 2.38
C GLU A 774 -3.41 -32.68 2.10
N PHE A 775 -4.05 -31.83 2.90
CA PHE A 775 -3.89 -30.38 2.77
C PHE A 775 -2.49 -29.91 3.12
N HIS A 776 -1.86 -30.45 4.16
CA HIS A 776 -0.45 -30.18 4.44
C HIS A 776 0.44 -30.61 3.29
N ARG A 777 0.22 -31.82 2.74
CA ARG A 777 0.98 -32.31 1.59
C ARG A 777 0.85 -31.35 0.40
N LYS A 778 -0.37 -30.98 0.01
CA LYS A 778 -0.62 -30.07 -1.11
C LYS A 778 0.00 -28.70 -0.89
N TYR A 779 -0.13 -28.15 0.31
CA TYR A 779 0.41 -26.85 0.65
C TYR A 779 1.95 -26.85 0.61
N ILE A 780 2.60 -27.88 1.18
CA ILE A 780 4.07 -28.03 1.09
C ILE A 780 4.50 -28.08 -0.37
N ARG A 781 3.80 -28.86 -1.20
CA ARG A 781 4.12 -28.94 -2.63
C ARG A 781 3.90 -27.61 -3.35
N GLN A 782 2.85 -26.85 -3.03
CA GLN A 782 2.66 -25.50 -3.56
C GLN A 782 3.85 -24.58 -3.21
N CYS A 783 4.38 -24.66 -1.98
CA CYS A 783 5.58 -23.92 -1.61
C CYS A 783 6.80 -24.31 -2.46
N LEU A 784 6.94 -25.59 -2.84
CA LEU A 784 8.05 -26.08 -3.66
C LEU A 784 7.86 -25.73 -5.14
N ASP A 785 6.67 -26.01 -5.68
CA ASP A 785 6.30 -25.78 -7.08
C ASP A 785 6.46 -24.32 -7.48
N ASN A 786 6.09 -23.38 -6.60
CA ASN A 786 6.22 -21.95 -6.89
C ASN A 786 7.67 -21.49 -7.06
N PHE A 787 8.64 -22.18 -6.44
CA PHE A 787 10.05 -21.79 -6.42
C PHE A 787 10.99 -22.85 -6.99
N ALA A 788 10.46 -23.80 -7.78
CA ALA A 788 11.22 -24.95 -8.26
C ALA A 788 12.45 -24.59 -9.11
N ASP A 789 12.48 -23.38 -9.66
CA ASP A 789 13.54 -22.85 -10.52
C ASP A 789 14.34 -21.71 -9.86
N ASP A 790 14.08 -21.37 -8.60
CA ASP A 790 14.73 -20.25 -7.91
C ASP A 790 15.78 -20.73 -6.89
N ALA A 791 17.03 -20.86 -7.33
CA ALA A 791 18.14 -21.36 -6.50
C ALA A 791 18.44 -20.48 -5.27
N ASN A 792 17.96 -19.24 -5.23
CA ASN A 792 18.11 -18.31 -4.11
C ASN A 792 16.98 -18.38 -3.07
N VAL A 793 16.03 -19.31 -3.24
CA VAL A 793 14.96 -19.57 -2.26
C VAL A 793 15.38 -20.70 -1.33
N VAL A 794 15.25 -20.45 -0.03
CA VAL A 794 15.48 -21.43 1.03
C VAL A 794 14.15 -21.75 1.70
N GLN A 795 13.79 -23.02 1.73
CA GLN A 795 12.56 -23.52 2.36
C GLN A 795 12.80 -23.79 3.84
N LEU A 796 12.03 -23.12 4.70
CA LEU A 796 11.99 -23.35 6.13
C LEU A 796 10.61 -23.89 6.53
N ILE A 797 10.57 -24.67 7.59
CA ILE A 797 9.30 -25.27 8.01
C ILE A 797 8.32 -24.22 8.53
N SER A 798 8.73 -23.33 9.44
CA SER A 798 7.81 -22.39 10.06
C SER A 798 8.51 -21.31 10.87
N ALA A 799 7.99 -20.08 10.77
CA ALA A 799 8.35 -19.02 11.68
C ALA A 799 7.88 -19.35 13.09
N GLU A 800 8.78 -19.17 14.07
CA GLU A 800 8.60 -19.56 15.48
C GLU A 800 8.35 -21.06 15.73
N PHE A 801 8.98 -21.95 14.95
CA PHE A 801 8.80 -23.40 15.09
C PHE A 801 9.40 -24.00 16.37
N THR A 802 8.53 -24.48 17.24
CA THR A 802 8.83 -25.38 18.37
C THR A 802 7.95 -26.64 18.30
N GLY A 803 7.54 -27.00 17.09
CA GLY A 803 6.64 -28.11 16.80
C GLY A 803 7.30 -29.48 16.97
N PRO A 804 6.54 -30.56 16.75
CA PRO A 804 6.97 -31.92 17.04
C PRO A 804 7.83 -32.52 15.92
N LEU A 805 8.68 -33.49 16.29
CA LEU A 805 9.58 -34.20 15.37
C LEU A 805 8.84 -34.87 14.20
N HIS A 806 7.69 -35.51 14.45
CA HIS A 806 6.98 -36.28 13.41
C HIS A 806 6.48 -35.38 12.27
N PHE A 807 6.20 -34.11 12.54
CA PHE A 807 5.78 -33.18 11.51
C PHE A 807 6.96 -32.69 10.67
N VAL A 808 8.14 -32.50 11.27
CA VAL A 808 9.37 -32.22 10.51
C VAL A 808 9.74 -33.41 9.61
N GLN A 809 9.58 -34.63 10.12
CA GLN A 809 9.76 -35.85 9.32
C GLN A 809 8.82 -35.88 8.12
N PHE A 810 7.51 -35.66 8.35
CA PHE A 810 6.52 -35.59 7.28
C PHE A 810 6.84 -34.49 6.25
N TRP A 811 7.23 -33.30 6.71
CA TRP A 811 7.59 -32.20 5.83
C TRP A 811 8.77 -32.54 4.91
N LEU A 812 9.84 -33.12 5.46
CA LEU A 812 10.98 -33.59 4.69
C LEU A 812 10.60 -34.74 3.76
N ASP A 813 9.79 -35.69 4.20
CA ASP A 813 9.34 -36.80 3.36
C ASP A 813 8.57 -36.30 2.13
N VAL A 814 7.67 -35.32 2.30
CA VAL A 814 6.94 -34.68 1.19
C VAL A 814 7.89 -33.97 0.22
N ILE A 815 8.94 -33.30 0.72
CA ILE A 815 9.98 -32.70 -0.12
C ILE A 815 10.71 -33.79 -0.91
N GLY A 816 11.17 -34.85 -0.25
CA GLY A 816 11.88 -35.95 -0.91
C GLY A 816 11.04 -36.65 -1.97
N GLU A 817 9.75 -36.84 -1.72
CA GLU A 817 8.79 -37.33 -2.72
C GLU A 817 8.68 -36.38 -3.92
N TRP A 818 8.53 -35.07 -3.67
CA TRP A 818 8.46 -34.06 -4.71
C TRP A 818 9.73 -34.00 -5.57
N GLU A 819 10.92 -34.03 -4.95
CA GLU A 819 12.20 -34.03 -5.68
C GLU A 819 12.33 -35.28 -6.57
N LYS A 820 11.91 -36.44 -6.05
CA LYS A 820 11.94 -37.70 -6.81
C LYS A 820 10.97 -37.68 -8.00
N GLU A 821 9.79 -37.12 -7.82
CA GLU A 821 8.74 -37.08 -8.84
C GLU A 821 9.01 -36.04 -9.93
N THR A 822 9.57 -34.87 -9.56
CA THR A 822 9.78 -33.74 -10.48
C THR A 822 11.20 -33.66 -11.05
N GLY A 823 12.17 -34.29 -10.39
CA GLY A 823 13.60 -34.14 -10.69
C GLY A 823 14.18 -32.77 -10.29
N LYS A 824 13.38 -31.91 -9.66
CA LYS A 824 13.82 -30.61 -9.14
C LYS A 824 14.41 -30.75 -7.74
N LYS A 825 15.15 -29.74 -7.31
CA LYS A 825 15.83 -29.70 -6.01
C LYS A 825 15.42 -28.45 -5.25
N ALA A 826 15.07 -28.62 -3.98
CA ALA A 826 14.77 -27.51 -3.08
C ALA A 826 15.94 -27.31 -2.13
N THR A 827 16.33 -26.05 -1.87
CA THR A 827 17.29 -25.74 -0.81
C THR A 827 16.54 -25.72 0.52
N VAL A 828 16.88 -26.63 1.44
CA VAL A 828 16.13 -26.85 2.68
C VAL A 828 16.94 -26.44 3.91
N ALA A 829 16.35 -25.56 4.74
CA ALA A 829 16.91 -25.18 6.03
C ALA A 829 16.13 -25.79 7.19
N LEU A 830 16.85 -26.56 8.02
CA LEU A 830 16.33 -27.15 9.26
C LEU A 830 16.44 -26.13 10.39
N SER A 831 15.34 -25.41 10.65
CA SER A 831 15.18 -24.47 11.76
C SER A 831 14.22 -25.05 12.80
N ALA A 832 14.77 -25.67 13.85
CA ALA A 832 13.99 -26.36 14.88
C ALA A 832 14.64 -26.26 16.27
N THR A 833 13.95 -26.74 17.30
CA THR A 833 14.54 -26.95 18.62
C THR A 833 15.66 -27.99 18.54
N LYS A 834 16.63 -27.91 19.47
CA LYS A 834 17.86 -28.73 19.38
C LYS A 834 17.60 -30.24 19.33
N ASP A 835 16.66 -30.72 20.14
CA ASP A 835 16.26 -32.13 20.21
C ASP A 835 15.70 -32.63 18.87
N VAL A 836 14.84 -31.84 18.23
CA VAL A 836 14.25 -32.15 16.91
C VAL A 836 15.31 -32.04 15.81
N GLN A 837 16.13 -30.99 15.85
CA GLN A 837 17.23 -30.79 14.89
C GLN A 837 18.20 -31.97 14.91
N ASP A 838 18.67 -32.36 16.09
CA ASP A 838 19.62 -33.46 16.26
C ASP A 838 19.00 -34.81 15.88
N ALA A 839 17.72 -35.03 16.18
CA ALA A 839 17.02 -36.24 15.77
C ALA A 839 16.94 -36.39 14.24
N ILE A 840 16.65 -35.31 13.51
CA ILE A 840 16.63 -35.31 12.04
C ILE A 840 18.03 -35.51 11.47
N LEU A 841 19.04 -34.84 12.01
CA LEU A 841 20.42 -34.95 11.52
C LEU A 841 21.03 -36.34 11.79
N ASN A 842 20.55 -37.07 12.79
CA ASN A 842 20.92 -38.46 13.06
C ASN A 842 20.17 -39.47 12.16
N ASP A 843 19.05 -39.07 11.53
CA ASP A 843 18.36 -39.86 10.52
C ASP A 843 19.06 -39.70 9.15
N THR A 844 19.89 -40.68 8.80
CA THR A 844 20.70 -40.63 7.56
C THR A 844 19.90 -40.49 6.27
N GLN A 845 18.60 -40.82 6.23
CA GLN A 845 17.78 -40.61 5.03
C GLN A 845 17.31 -39.17 4.95
N ARG A 846 16.71 -38.65 6.03
CA ARG A 846 16.17 -37.30 6.06
C ARG A 846 17.25 -36.22 6.13
N ALA A 847 18.38 -36.51 6.76
CA ALA A 847 19.54 -35.61 6.78
C ALA A 847 20.07 -35.30 5.36
N LYS A 848 19.83 -36.16 4.36
CA LYS A 848 20.20 -35.90 2.95
C LYS A 848 19.33 -34.82 2.28
N LEU A 849 18.14 -34.57 2.83
CA LEU A 849 17.21 -33.56 2.36
C LEU A 849 17.42 -32.21 3.06
N VAL A 850 18.43 -32.09 3.93
CA VAL A 850 18.75 -30.85 4.66
C VAL A 850 20.06 -30.30 4.13
N ASP A 851 20.02 -29.09 3.57
CA ASP A 851 21.20 -28.41 3.04
C ASP A 851 21.78 -27.41 4.04
N ILE A 852 20.92 -26.83 4.87
CA ILE A 852 21.26 -25.78 5.83
C ILE A 852 20.78 -26.18 7.23
N ILE A 853 21.66 -26.06 8.22
CA ILE A 853 21.33 -26.18 9.64
C ILE A 853 21.15 -24.75 10.18
N ASP A 854 19.92 -24.39 10.53
CA ASP A 854 19.61 -23.04 11.02
C ASP A 854 19.49 -23.01 12.54
N ILE A 855 20.48 -22.41 13.20
CA ILE A 855 20.51 -22.28 14.66
C ILE A 855 19.75 -21.02 15.05
N ARG A 856 18.48 -21.21 15.43
CA ARG A 856 17.56 -20.10 15.77
C ARG A 856 16.81 -20.31 17.08
N TYR A 857 16.37 -21.53 17.37
CA TYR A 857 15.50 -21.83 18.53
C TYR A 857 16.26 -22.43 19.72
N TRP A 858 17.59 -22.46 19.67
CA TRP A 858 18.46 -22.90 20.75
C TRP A 858 19.82 -22.19 20.63
N HIS A 859 20.56 -22.08 21.74
CA HIS A 859 21.92 -21.53 21.74
C HIS A 859 22.71 -21.95 22.98
N TYR A 860 24.04 -22.00 22.84
CA TYR A 860 24.92 -22.03 24.01
C TYR A 860 24.89 -20.68 24.72
N LYS A 861 25.06 -20.71 26.04
CA LYS A 861 25.20 -19.55 26.91
C LYS A 861 26.39 -19.76 27.84
N VAL A 862 26.95 -18.69 28.39
CA VAL A 862 28.15 -18.74 29.24
C VAL A 862 28.05 -19.77 30.37
N ASP A 863 26.84 -19.97 30.91
CA ASP A 863 26.55 -20.90 32.01
C ASP A 863 25.83 -22.19 31.58
N GLY A 864 25.83 -22.55 30.28
CA GLY A 864 25.29 -23.82 29.80
C GLY A 864 24.61 -23.75 28.43
N LEU A 865 23.41 -24.35 28.33
CA LEU A 865 22.65 -24.46 27.08
C LEU A 865 21.24 -23.92 27.28
N TYR A 866 20.72 -23.19 26.30
CA TYR A 866 19.30 -22.91 26.14
C TYR A 866 18.79 -23.78 24.99
N ALA A 867 18.03 -24.82 25.31
CA ALA A 867 17.47 -25.77 24.34
C ALA A 867 16.04 -26.15 24.77
N PRO A 868 15.03 -25.36 24.37
CA PRO A 868 13.64 -25.77 24.44
C PRO A 868 13.41 -27.14 23.80
N GLU A 869 12.47 -27.93 24.34
CA GLU A 869 12.04 -29.20 23.73
C GLU A 869 10.94 -28.96 22.67
N GLY A 870 11.01 -29.70 21.56
CA GLY A 870 9.99 -29.67 20.52
C GLY A 870 8.70 -30.38 20.92
N GLY A 871 7.58 -30.00 20.30
CA GLY A 871 6.29 -30.68 20.47
C GLY A 871 5.65 -30.50 21.86
N LYS A 872 6.01 -29.44 22.59
CA LYS A 872 5.44 -29.15 23.93
C LYS A 872 4.32 -28.12 23.92
N ASN A 873 3.84 -27.71 22.74
CA ASN A 873 2.78 -26.71 22.56
C ASN A 873 3.09 -25.36 23.25
N LEU A 874 4.35 -24.94 23.23
CA LEU A 874 4.79 -23.65 23.78
C LEU A 874 5.53 -22.85 22.71
N ALA A 875 5.11 -21.62 22.48
CA ALA A 875 5.82 -20.70 21.58
C ALA A 875 7.23 -20.36 22.13
N PRO A 876 8.19 -19.94 21.29
CA PRO A 876 9.54 -19.57 21.73
C PRO A 876 9.55 -18.60 22.92
N ARG A 877 8.70 -17.56 22.89
CA ARG A 877 8.59 -16.61 24.00
C ARG A 877 8.01 -17.19 25.29
N GLN A 878 7.22 -18.26 25.22
CA GLN A 878 6.74 -18.97 26.41
C GLN A 878 7.84 -19.84 27.02
N HIS A 879 8.67 -20.49 26.20
CA HIS A 879 9.87 -21.17 26.69
C HIS A 879 10.87 -20.21 27.32
N ALA A 880 11.12 -19.06 26.71
CA ALA A 880 12.01 -18.02 27.25
C ALA A 880 11.57 -17.47 28.63
N ARG A 881 10.28 -17.57 28.97
CA ARG A 881 9.76 -17.23 30.32
C ARG A 881 9.98 -18.34 31.36
N LYS A 882 10.18 -19.58 30.93
CA LYS A 882 10.36 -20.76 31.79
C LYS A 882 11.81 -21.17 31.96
N MET A 883 12.68 -20.78 31.03
CA MET A 883 14.09 -21.17 30.98
C MET A 883 14.95 -19.91 30.87
N LYS A 884 16.06 -19.85 31.61
CA LYS A 884 17.00 -18.73 31.52
C LYS A 884 17.65 -18.70 30.13
N VAL A 885 17.31 -17.69 29.33
CA VAL A 885 17.84 -17.46 27.97
C VAL A 885 19.37 -17.27 28.01
N GLY A 886 19.87 -16.53 29.00
CA GLY A 886 21.32 -16.37 29.25
C GLY A 886 22.03 -15.44 28.25
N LYS A 887 23.31 -15.16 28.55
CA LYS A 887 24.19 -14.33 27.71
C LYS A 887 24.92 -15.22 26.70
N VAL A 888 25.00 -14.75 25.46
CA VAL A 888 25.83 -15.32 24.39
C VAL A 888 27.03 -14.42 24.16
N THR A 889 28.23 -15.00 24.04
CA THR A 889 29.46 -14.32 23.61
C THR A 889 30.01 -14.96 22.35
N PHE A 890 31.16 -14.46 21.86
CA PHE A 890 31.85 -14.98 20.69
C PHE A 890 32.07 -16.49 20.80
N ASP A 891 32.55 -16.99 21.95
CA ASP A 891 32.88 -18.40 22.14
C ASP A 891 31.64 -19.30 22.03
N GLU A 892 30.50 -18.89 22.58
CA GLU A 892 29.26 -19.67 22.50
C GLU A 892 28.69 -19.72 21.08
N ALA A 893 28.67 -18.59 20.38
CA ALA A 893 28.20 -18.53 19.00
C ALA A 893 29.14 -19.29 18.05
N TYR A 894 30.46 -19.13 18.22
CA TYR A 894 31.47 -19.88 17.48
C TYR A 894 31.32 -21.37 17.72
N ARG A 895 31.15 -21.81 18.98
CA ARG A 895 30.92 -23.22 19.33
C ARG A 895 29.66 -23.76 18.66
N ALA A 896 28.55 -23.02 18.73
CA ALA A 896 27.28 -23.45 18.14
C ALA A 896 27.44 -23.74 16.65
N VAL A 897 28.11 -22.87 15.90
CA VAL A 897 28.30 -23.02 14.46
C VAL A 897 29.37 -24.08 14.13
N SER A 898 30.54 -23.98 14.76
CA SER A 898 31.69 -24.85 14.48
C SER A 898 31.43 -26.32 14.81
N GLU A 899 30.63 -26.63 15.84
CA GLU A 899 30.25 -28.00 16.19
C GLU A 899 29.52 -28.68 15.03
N TYR A 900 28.53 -28.02 14.43
CA TYR A 900 27.79 -28.59 13.30
C TYR A 900 28.58 -28.55 12.00
N ARG A 901 29.42 -27.53 11.78
CA ARG A 901 30.35 -27.52 10.63
C ARG A 901 31.35 -28.68 10.68
N LYS A 902 31.85 -29.05 11.86
CA LYS A 902 32.75 -30.22 12.04
C LYS A 902 32.00 -31.54 11.82
N LYS A 903 30.76 -31.66 12.30
CA LYS A 903 29.94 -32.89 12.16
C LYS A 903 29.38 -33.09 10.76
N PHE A 904 29.00 -32.02 10.08
CA PHE A 904 28.34 -32.00 8.77
C PHE A 904 29.04 -31.02 7.82
N PRO A 905 30.28 -31.33 7.39
CA PRO A 905 31.12 -30.41 6.62
C PRO A 905 30.52 -30.01 5.26
N GLU A 906 29.60 -30.80 4.72
CA GLU A 906 28.89 -30.52 3.46
C GLU A 906 27.71 -29.55 3.61
N LYS A 907 27.18 -29.36 4.82
CA LYS A 907 25.98 -28.53 5.08
C LYS A 907 26.34 -27.11 5.47
N ALA A 908 25.57 -26.14 4.98
CA ALA A 908 25.65 -24.77 5.48
C ALA A 908 25.13 -24.68 6.92
N VAL A 909 25.67 -23.75 7.70
CA VAL A 909 25.19 -23.48 9.07
C VAL A 909 24.94 -21.98 9.20
N THR A 910 23.71 -21.59 9.49
CA THR A 910 23.31 -20.21 9.78
C THR A 910 23.04 -20.03 11.27
N TYR A 911 23.17 -18.80 11.76
CA TYR A 911 22.94 -18.47 13.16
C TYR A 911 22.09 -17.21 13.28
N TYR A 912 20.83 -17.38 13.69
CA TYR A 912 19.86 -16.31 13.94
C TYR A 912 19.28 -16.38 15.36
N ALA A 913 20.03 -16.99 16.29
CA ALA A 913 19.64 -17.10 17.68
C ALA A 913 19.99 -15.82 18.48
N GLN A 914 19.96 -15.93 19.81
CA GLN A 914 20.19 -14.84 20.76
C GLN A 914 21.46 -14.01 20.43
N ASN A 915 21.35 -12.68 20.52
CA ASN A 915 22.40 -11.70 20.20
C ASN A 915 22.79 -11.64 18.70
N TYR A 916 22.00 -12.18 17.78
CA TYR A 916 22.08 -11.78 16.37
C TYR A 916 21.72 -10.28 16.22
N PRO A 917 22.46 -9.47 15.42
CA PRO A 917 23.59 -9.84 14.57
C PRO A 917 24.99 -9.67 15.20
N ASP A 918 25.09 -9.27 16.47
CA ASP A 918 26.36 -8.91 17.14
C ASP A 918 27.43 -10.01 17.07
N MET A 919 27.02 -11.28 16.93
CA MET A 919 27.91 -12.44 16.84
C MET A 919 28.44 -12.74 15.42
N ALA A 920 28.30 -11.83 14.45
CA ALA A 920 28.62 -12.07 13.04
C ALA A 920 30.03 -12.61 12.78
N TRP A 921 31.05 -12.07 13.43
CA TRP A 921 32.43 -12.55 13.27
C TRP A 921 32.67 -13.93 13.88
N ALA A 922 31.96 -14.28 14.96
CA ALA A 922 32.00 -15.63 15.52
C ALA A 922 31.46 -16.65 14.51
N VAL A 923 30.33 -16.32 13.88
CA VAL A 923 29.72 -17.15 12.82
C VAL A 923 30.66 -17.26 11.62
N PHE A 924 31.23 -16.14 11.16
CA PHE A 924 32.17 -16.11 10.03
C PHE A 924 33.40 -17.01 10.29
N MET A 925 34.05 -16.84 11.45
CA MET A 925 35.26 -17.59 11.81
C MET A 925 34.98 -19.07 12.10
N ALA A 926 33.76 -19.40 12.54
CA ALA A 926 33.32 -20.79 12.71
C ALA A 926 32.97 -21.50 11.38
N SER A 927 33.25 -20.85 10.24
CA SER A 927 32.87 -21.30 8.91
C SER A 927 31.36 -21.38 8.66
N GLY A 928 30.58 -20.49 9.29
CA GLY A 928 29.15 -20.33 9.05
C GLY A 928 28.83 -19.60 7.75
N SER A 929 27.53 -19.63 7.40
CA SER A 929 26.96 -18.99 6.21
C SER A 929 26.13 -17.77 6.58
N CYS A 930 26.02 -16.83 5.63
CA CYS A 930 25.26 -15.58 5.77
C CYS A 930 25.61 -14.74 7.02
N PRO A 931 26.90 -14.61 7.44
CA PRO A 931 27.23 -13.75 8.57
C PRO A 931 27.05 -12.27 8.19
N VAL A 932 26.68 -11.44 9.16
CA VAL A 932 26.50 -9.99 9.00
C VAL A 932 27.83 -9.26 9.14
N VAL A 933 28.84 -9.63 8.34
CA VAL A 933 30.15 -8.98 8.34
C VAL A 933 30.16 -7.80 7.36
N PRO A 934 30.75 -6.64 7.71
CA PRO A 934 30.69 -5.42 6.90
C PRO A 934 31.69 -5.41 5.72
N VAL A 935 32.13 -6.58 5.23
CA VAL A 935 33.17 -6.67 4.19
C VAL A 935 32.54 -6.81 2.80
N ALA A 936 32.88 -5.90 1.89
CA ALA A 936 32.41 -5.91 0.49
C ALA A 936 33.48 -6.35 -0.52
N ASP A 937 34.73 -6.55 -0.10
CA ASP A 937 35.83 -6.95 -0.99
C ASP A 937 35.60 -8.38 -1.52
N GLU A 938 35.43 -8.51 -2.83
CA GLU A 938 35.08 -9.79 -3.47
C GLU A 938 36.16 -10.83 -3.29
N SER A 939 37.44 -10.43 -3.38
CA SER A 939 38.57 -11.37 -3.20
C SER A 939 38.62 -11.91 -1.77
N PHE A 940 38.35 -11.07 -0.76
CA PHE A 940 38.24 -11.53 0.63
C PHE A 940 37.10 -12.54 0.80
N LEU A 941 35.94 -12.28 0.22
CA LEU A 941 34.77 -13.16 0.32
C LEU A 941 34.97 -14.48 -0.45
N THR A 942 35.66 -14.45 -1.59
CA THR A 942 36.05 -15.66 -2.34
C THR A 942 37.07 -16.49 -1.56
N ASP A 943 38.11 -15.85 -1.03
CA ASP A 943 39.11 -16.51 -0.18
C ASP A 943 38.43 -17.15 1.04
N ALA A 944 37.61 -16.39 1.77
CA ALA A 944 36.89 -16.86 2.95
C ALA A 944 35.95 -18.05 2.65
N ALA A 945 35.29 -18.04 1.48
CA ALA A 945 34.42 -19.11 1.05
C ALA A 945 35.16 -20.44 0.82
N ALA A 946 36.42 -20.39 0.44
CA ALA A 946 37.26 -21.56 0.18
C ALA A 946 38.09 -22.03 1.39
N MET A 947 38.14 -21.24 2.47
CA MET A 947 38.93 -21.54 3.67
C MET A 947 38.18 -22.38 4.70
N ASP A 948 38.96 -23.27 5.33
CA ASP A 948 38.52 -24.19 6.37
C ASP A 948 38.95 -23.66 7.74
N MET A 949 38.15 -23.96 8.77
CA MET A 949 38.49 -23.67 10.16
C MET A 949 39.69 -24.51 10.62
N GLU A 950 40.69 -23.87 11.22
CA GLU A 950 41.81 -24.54 11.88
C GLU A 950 41.60 -24.55 13.39
N ASP A 951 41.80 -25.71 14.03
CA ASP A 951 41.74 -25.82 15.49
C ASP A 951 43.03 -25.26 16.10
N THR A 952 42.91 -24.14 16.82
CA THR A 952 44.05 -23.41 17.38
C THR A 952 44.38 -23.85 18.81
N GLY A 953 43.51 -24.63 19.46
CA GLY A 953 43.64 -24.98 20.88
C GLY A 953 43.58 -23.79 21.84
N THR A 954 43.12 -22.61 21.39
CA THR A 954 43.04 -21.39 22.21
C THR A 954 41.82 -20.54 21.83
N ASN A 955 41.29 -19.77 22.78
CA ASN A 955 40.24 -18.79 22.52
C ASN A 955 40.79 -17.37 22.20
N LYS A 956 42.12 -17.18 22.25
CA LYS A 956 42.74 -15.88 21.99
C LYS A 956 42.67 -15.44 20.53
N TYR A 957 42.56 -16.39 19.61
CA TYR A 957 42.39 -16.14 18.18
C TYR A 957 41.78 -17.35 17.47
N GLN A 958 41.12 -17.09 16.34
CA GLN A 958 40.60 -18.12 15.43
C GLN A 958 41.24 -17.97 14.05
N LYS A 959 41.36 -19.09 13.33
CA LYS A 959 41.98 -19.12 12.00
C LYS A 959 41.07 -19.84 11.00
N LEU A 960 40.90 -19.19 9.86
CA LEU A 960 40.49 -19.81 8.61
C LEU A 960 41.75 -19.96 7.74
N VAL A 961 41.95 -21.12 7.11
CA VAL A 961 43.16 -21.40 6.32
C VAL A 961 42.82 -22.29 5.12
N LYS A 962 43.52 -22.06 4.02
CA LYS A 962 43.57 -23.01 2.89
C LYS A 962 44.94 -22.96 2.24
N SER A 963 45.60 -24.12 2.18
CA SER A 963 46.83 -24.27 1.40
C SER A 963 46.56 -23.86 -0.05
N GLY A 964 47.45 -23.07 -0.65
CA GLY A 964 47.17 -22.51 -1.97
C GLY A 964 46.61 -21.09 -1.96
N ILE A 965 45.83 -20.71 -0.95
CA ILE A 965 45.04 -19.45 -0.95
C ILE A 965 45.57 -18.47 0.09
N GLY A 966 45.64 -18.88 1.37
CA GLY A 966 45.91 -17.92 2.43
C GLY A 966 45.36 -18.30 3.79
N SER A 967 45.28 -17.29 4.67
CA SER A 967 44.67 -17.41 5.98
C SER A 967 43.98 -16.11 6.40
N ILE A 968 42.83 -16.23 7.06
CA ILE A 968 42.14 -15.14 7.75
C ILE A 968 42.19 -15.43 9.25
N ILE A 969 42.60 -14.45 10.05
CA ILE A 969 42.84 -14.61 11.49
C ILE A 969 42.07 -13.53 12.23
N TYR A 970 41.21 -13.93 13.15
CA TYR A 970 40.56 -13.02 14.10
C TYR A 970 41.30 -13.11 15.43
N SER A 971 41.93 -12.02 15.87
CA SER A 971 42.65 -11.97 17.15
C SER A 971 41.86 -11.17 18.19
N HIS A 972 41.66 -11.75 19.38
CA HIS A 972 40.99 -11.12 20.53
C HIS A 972 41.97 -10.45 21.49
N SER A 973 43.28 -10.64 21.30
CA SER A 973 44.30 -10.13 22.22
C SER A 973 45.66 -9.92 21.54
N ALA A 974 46.54 -9.17 22.19
CA ALA A 974 47.92 -8.97 21.79
C ALA A 974 48.73 -10.25 22.08
N THR A 975 48.75 -11.18 21.13
CA THR A 975 49.58 -12.39 21.18
C THR A 975 50.29 -12.63 19.86
N ASP A 976 51.45 -13.26 19.94
CA ASP A 976 52.14 -13.76 18.75
C ASP A 976 51.41 -15.00 18.22
N ILE A 977 51.00 -14.96 16.96
CA ILE A 977 50.19 -15.98 16.32
C ILE A 977 51.05 -16.71 15.28
N PRO A 978 51.29 -18.03 15.43
CA PRO A 978 51.95 -18.82 14.39
C PRO A 978 51.01 -19.04 13.21
N VAL A 979 51.44 -18.61 12.03
CA VAL A 979 50.70 -18.73 10.77
C VAL A 979 51.44 -19.69 9.85
N HIS A 980 50.86 -20.86 9.63
CA HIS A 980 51.39 -21.89 8.74
C HIS A 980 50.79 -21.69 7.35
N LEU A 981 51.64 -21.36 6.36
CA LEU A 981 51.21 -21.16 4.98
C LEU A 981 52.17 -21.86 4.03
N SER A 982 51.64 -22.32 2.89
CA SER A 982 52.46 -22.92 1.84
C SER A 982 53.53 -21.93 1.34
N PRO A 983 54.74 -22.40 0.96
CA PRO A 983 55.79 -21.52 0.43
C PRO A 983 55.28 -20.64 -0.72
N GLY A 984 55.43 -19.33 -0.61
CA GLY A 984 54.84 -18.40 -1.57
C GLY A 984 54.98 -16.94 -1.23
N LYS A 985 54.40 -16.10 -2.09
CA LYS A 985 54.29 -14.65 -1.89
C LYS A 985 52.88 -14.34 -1.41
N TYR A 986 52.78 -13.50 -0.38
CA TYR A 986 51.52 -13.10 0.23
C TYR A 986 51.46 -11.59 0.40
N ILE A 987 50.26 -11.03 0.32
CA ILE A 987 49.93 -9.70 0.85
C ILE A 987 49.32 -9.92 2.23
N LEU A 988 49.81 -9.18 3.23
CA LEU A 988 49.17 -9.10 4.54
C LEU A 988 48.31 -7.84 4.59
N LYS A 989 47.03 -8.01 4.88
CA LYS A 989 46.08 -6.92 5.06
C LYS A 989 45.45 -7.02 6.46
N SER A 990 45.07 -5.89 7.05
CA SER A 990 44.12 -5.84 8.15
C SER A 990 42.71 -5.55 7.65
N VAL A 991 41.71 -6.08 8.34
CA VAL A 991 40.30 -5.77 8.11
C VAL A 991 39.74 -5.19 9.41
N ASP A 992 39.15 -3.99 9.35
CA ASP A 992 38.48 -3.41 10.50
C ASP A 992 37.16 -4.17 10.77
N PRO A 993 36.96 -4.75 11.96
CA PRO A 993 35.79 -5.60 12.23
C PRO A 993 34.46 -4.84 12.25
N LYS A 994 34.46 -3.51 12.42
CA LYS A 994 33.24 -2.70 12.50
C LYS A 994 32.83 -2.13 11.14
N THR A 995 33.81 -1.75 10.32
CA THR A 995 33.59 -1.05 9.05
C THR A 995 33.86 -1.92 7.83
N GLY A 996 34.60 -3.03 8.00
CA GLY A 996 35.05 -3.91 6.92
C GLY A 996 36.14 -3.28 6.04
N ALA A 997 36.67 -2.12 6.41
CA ALA A 997 37.72 -1.44 5.67
C ALA A 997 39.01 -2.27 5.67
N ILE A 998 39.58 -2.48 4.48
CA ILE A 998 40.79 -3.29 4.29
C ILE A 998 42.00 -2.36 4.13
N THR A 999 43.02 -2.56 4.96
CA THR A 999 44.29 -1.83 4.89
C THR A 999 45.44 -2.78 4.62
N VAL A 1000 46.31 -2.46 3.65
CA VAL A 1000 47.49 -3.28 3.37
C VAL A 1000 48.57 -3.01 4.41
N ILE A 1001 48.93 -4.02 5.20
CA ILE A 1001 50.04 -3.97 6.15
C ILE A 1001 51.37 -4.23 5.43
N ALA A 1002 51.41 -5.26 4.58
CA ALA A 1002 52.59 -5.61 3.80
C ALA A 1002 52.21 -6.02 2.37
N LYS A 1003 52.71 -5.28 1.38
CA LYS A 1003 52.46 -5.53 -0.05
C LYS A 1003 53.09 -6.81 -0.57
N ARG A 1004 54.08 -7.36 0.13
CA ARG A 1004 54.76 -8.60 -0.24
C ARG A 1004 55.48 -9.20 0.97
N LEU A 1005 55.08 -10.41 1.34
CA LEU A 1005 55.73 -11.28 2.31
C LEU A 1005 56.14 -12.57 1.60
N ASN A 1006 57.41 -12.94 1.66
CA ASN A 1006 57.87 -14.24 1.18
C ASN A 1006 57.85 -15.21 2.37
N ILE A 1007 56.85 -16.08 2.42
CA ILE A 1007 56.69 -17.06 3.50
C ILE A 1007 57.25 -18.39 3.00
N LYS A 1008 58.13 -19.01 3.80
CA LYS A 1008 58.75 -20.31 3.49
C LYS A 1008 58.13 -21.46 4.29
N ASP A 1009 57.66 -21.18 5.50
CA ASP A 1009 57.00 -22.15 6.39
C ASP A 1009 56.14 -21.39 7.41
N ILE A 1010 56.65 -21.16 8.62
CA ILE A 1010 55.94 -20.44 9.69
C ILE A 1010 56.20 -18.92 9.60
N TYR A 1011 55.14 -18.12 9.60
CA TYR A 1011 55.20 -16.67 9.82
C TYR A 1011 54.63 -16.33 11.20
N MET A 1012 55.39 -15.59 12.00
CA MET A 1012 54.92 -15.11 13.31
C MET A 1012 54.21 -13.76 13.14
N LEU A 1013 52.88 -13.79 13.18
CA LEU A 1013 52.06 -12.58 13.15
C LEU A 1013 52.03 -11.95 14.55
N LYS A 1014 52.41 -10.67 14.63
CA LYS A 1014 52.25 -9.86 15.84
C LYS A 1014 50.92 -9.13 15.78
N ALA A 1015 49.97 -9.52 16.62
CA ALA A 1015 48.68 -8.83 16.70
C ALA A 1015 48.84 -7.49 17.46
N GLU A 1016 48.22 -6.43 16.94
CA GLU A 1016 48.20 -5.10 17.57
C GLU A 1016 47.59 -5.11 18.98
N GLU A 1017 48.06 -4.18 19.82
CA GLU A 1017 47.62 -4.07 21.22
C GLU A 1017 46.21 -3.44 21.36
N ASN A 1018 45.41 -4.01 22.28
CA ASN A 1018 44.17 -3.44 22.85
C ASN A 1018 42.90 -3.43 21.98
N LYS A 1019 42.82 -4.12 20.85
CA LYS A 1019 41.56 -4.26 20.05
C LYS A 1019 41.46 -5.59 19.31
N ASP A 1020 40.22 -6.03 19.07
CA ASP A 1020 39.94 -7.10 18.10
C ASP A 1020 40.44 -6.68 16.72
N CYS A 1021 41.29 -7.52 16.11
CA CYS A 1021 41.92 -7.25 14.83
C CYS A 1021 41.80 -8.46 13.91
N ILE A 1022 41.50 -8.20 12.63
CA ILE A 1022 41.41 -9.25 11.62
C ILE A 1022 42.58 -9.10 10.65
N TYR A 1023 43.28 -10.19 10.39
CA TYR A 1023 44.40 -10.25 9.46
C TYR A 1023 44.08 -11.19 8.31
N TRP A 1024 44.37 -10.76 7.10
CA TRP A 1024 44.17 -11.55 5.88
C TRP A 1024 45.49 -11.67 5.13
N PHE A 1025 45.99 -12.91 5.08
CA PHE A 1025 47.09 -13.32 4.21
C PHE A 1025 46.50 -13.77 2.88
N HIS A 1026 46.70 -12.97 1.84
CA HIS A 1026 46.23 -13.25 0.49
C HIS A 1026 47.41 -13.67 -0.39
N ARG A 1027 47.38 -14.85 -0.99
CA ARG A 1027 48.46 -15.30 -1.88
C ARG A 1027 48.43 -14.50 -3.19
N ILE A 1028 49.63 -14.17 -3.70
CA ILE A 1028 49.84 -13.49 -4.99
C ILE A 1028 50.73 -14.27 -5.94
#